data_AF-A0A7I4XVJ5-F1
#
_entry.id   AF-A0A7I4XVJ5-F1
#
_cell.length_a   1.000
_cell.length_b   1.000
_cell.length_c   1.000
_cell.angle_alpha   90.00
_cell.angle_beta   90.00
_cell.angle_gamma   90.00
#
_symmetry.space_group_name_H-M   'P 1'
#
loop_
_entity.id
_entity.type
_entity.pdbx_description
1 polymer ?
#
loop_
_entity_poly.entity_id
_entity_poly.type
_entity_poly.pdbx_seq_one_letter_code
_entity_poly.pdbx_strand_id
1 'polypeptide(L)'
;RVFKNELGMVSAAGNDAVALPSSDRRYATFLHLFRMEIIQMFINPANVRYLEEFQEYFESSEDIPAIMREVRVSDKLDEKLYALHYFLDVVFDNLDAVKKLDAVIKIVNPDLWNEAHLRNISSDSLSLKLFLEKFFPEGDEELILLDRCAAALDAEFFVNSLNKLDNGYPELISIKVPTFGEEIDERYWAARILRTLPLLNRNTDDWFYDFVKACSRDPYNRAVLFYLLPNYEEVLENRLIEKRRRRTGKSVKDDEFVGAVPEITEMRKPSDYAHFRTSVCDDVQESETLKLRPYQEELAEAALRGKNTIACAPTGSGKTEVAIHVATSHLDERAENHQPARVAMLVPRTPLVDQQKHRFHKYVRGKYYVEGFHGSGLKGASRRDIVLACDIVVMTPQILLNMLKSIRQDERLYVCDFSLLIFDEVHHCTKDHPYNILMQTIHDYQGPKPQTMGMTASLGAGMLLTEDGGMKTIYELMANLGATVLASVRQHGDILALYVPKPDDFTKKVDRPQLQNSPFLAALITIMERIQRDVEPQLKKLTIDNETGYKLTKEEVRFEDPLVTEKYIQRINTLSTTLARIHNGDYKFEPYIALEYLNVLSQAISINDLMPARYSLQYLQKNMRALRDKFEVECSSRFYKHFDNDLEKLKQSAREEPKKPIVAELEKELKDQFGKDENSRAIIFVTRRSTAVELMHYLNTDEVLGHPNLVGFVTSTSKKSTEYGQTQEEQTRVLDEFNRGRKKVIVATSVVEEGLDVSTCNLIIKYNSSSNAVQRVQRRGRARARDSRSVLIVLSENVAQTEYQAILAEKIMDRCVKRIQDQGERTLEKKVLDVMERQAKERRVLAEHRMKEREALKDKMFTIRCKIDSTFICQSTEVRTINGSSYVCVDPSIWSRMKIKTKEMSNKVKFVDEITQILAEVHCKCGQTIGTVMKYAGTYLPTLNIGNIIFSERIEGQDAAQEAINSWAKANDRFWIPEATEHELRQMLLSLNAENSDGKIELDVMCDKMIAMQERMLEKERKKKEEMRRIKRDDWDT
;
A
#
# COMPACT_ATOMS: atom_id res chain seq x y z
N ARG A 1 -11.17 28.85 8.47
CA ARG A 1 -12.18 28.58 7.40
C ARG A 1 -12.73 27.14 7.44
N VAL A 2 -11.98 26.14 7.92
CA VAL A 2 -12.50 24.76 8.16
C VAL A 2 -13.34 24.66 9.44
N PHE A 3 -13.10 25.51 10.45
CA PHE A 3 -13.89 25.56 11.69
C PHE A 3 -15.33 26.10 11.57
N LYS A 4 -15.76 26.58 10.40
CA LYS A 4 -17.09 27.22 10.23
C LYS A 4 -18.26 26.24 10.08
N ASN A 5 -18.01 24.95 9.88
CA ASN A 5 -19.06 24.00 9.48
C ASN A 5 -19.34 22.86 10.47
N GLU A 6 -18.52 22.59 11.48
CA GLU A 6 -18.70 21.41 12.36
C GLU A 6 -19.54 21.63 13.63
N LEU A 7 -20.01 22.86 13.90
CA LEU A 7 -20.83 23.15 15.10
C LEU A 7 -22.25 23.62 14.81
N GLY A 8 -22.78 23.48 13.59
CA GLY A 8 -24.18 23.80 13.32
C GLY A 8 -24.61 25.17 13.83
N MET A 9 -23.72 26.17 13.80
CA MET A 9 -24.05 27.54 14.18
C MET A 9 -24.87 28.16 13.05
N VAL A 10 -26.18 28.11 13.24
CA VAL A 10 -27.17 28.74 12.38
C VAL A 10 -26.88 30.24 12.27
N SER A 11 -27.12 30.72 11.05
CA SER A 11 -27.04 32.11 10.60
C SER A 11 -27.79 33.10 11.49
N ALA A 12 -27.14 34.26 11.68
CA ALA A 12 -27.67 35.56 12.08
C ALA A 12 -29.21 35.72 12.13
N ALA A 13 -29.75 35.71 13.35
CA ALA A 13 -30.77 36.62 13.86
C ALA A 13 -31.24 36.14 15.26
N GLY A 14 -30.77 36.78 16.33
CA GLY A 14 -31.22 36.53 17.70
C GLY A 14 -30.06 36.38 18.69
N ASN A 15 -29.89 37.35 19.59
CA ASN A 15 -28.91 37.36 20.67
C ASN A 15 -29.22 36.29 21.73
N ASP A 16 -28.62 35.11 21.63
CA ASP A 16 -28.43 34.24 22.79
C ASP A 16 -27.08 33.49 22.66
N ALA A 17 -26.03 34.08 23.24
CA ALA A 17 -24.79 33.37 23.50
C ALA A 17 -25.07 32.24 24.51
N VAL A 18 -24.65 31.02 24.17
CA VAL A 18 -24.86 29.83 25.03
C VAL A 18 -23.81 29.85 26.14
N ALA A 19 -24.13 30.48 27.27
CA ALA A 19 -23.39 30.28 28.52
C ALA A 19 -23.53 28.84 29.01
N LEU A 20 -22.53 28.34 29.73
CA LEU A 20 -22.68 27.11 30.50
C LEU A 20 -23.82 27.33 31.51
N PRO A 21 -24.86 26.49 31.52
CA PRO A 21 -25.95 26.65 32.47
C PRO A 21 -25.41 26.45 33.89
N SER A 22 -25.98 27.13 34.88
CA SER A 22 -25.59 27.00 36.29
C SER A 22 -25.79 25.58 36.86
N SER A 23 -26.46 24.69 36.12
CA SER A 23 -26.53 23.25 36.37
C SER A 23 -25.31 22.45 35.91
N ASP A 24 -24.38 23.04 35.16
CA ASP A 24 -23.15 22.39 34.71
C ASP A 24 -22.05 22.56 35.75
N ARG A 25 -21.41 21.45 36.14
CA ARG A 25 -20.36 21.45 37.16
C ARG A 25 -19.14 22.31 36.77
N ARG A 26 -18.91 22.51 35.47
CA ARG A 26 -17.83 23.36 34.94
C ARG A 26 -18.12 24.86 35.11
N TYR A 27 -19.38 25.23 35.31
CA TYR A 27 -19.77 26.63 35.51
C TYR A 27 -19.20 27.22 36.80
N ALA A 28 -19.08 26.40 37.86
CA ALA A 28 -18.43 26.82 39.11
C ALA A 28 -16.96 27.22 38.89
N THR A 29 -16.24 26.45 38.07
CA THR A 29 -14.86 26.76 37.66
C THR A 29 -14.79 28.03 36.83
N PHE A 30 -15.80 28.27 35.99
CA PHE A 30 -15.89 29.50 35.20
C PHE A 30 -16.17 30.73 36.07
N LEU A 31 -17.11 30.66 37.03
CA LEU A 31 -17.38 31.73 37.99
C LEU A 31 -16.17 32.04 38.89
N HIS A 32 -15.29 31.08 39.12
CA HIS A 32 -14.01 31.30 39.79
C HIS A 32 -13.13 32.36 39.11
N LEU A 33 -13.27 32.56 37.79
CA LEU A 33 -12.56 33.62 37.06
C LEU A 33 -13.01 35.03 37.50
N PHE A 34 -14.24 35.15 38.01
CA PHE A 34 -14.84 36.40 38.49
C PHE A 34 -14.82 36.48 40.03
N ARG A 35 -14.02 35.64 40.68
CA ARG A 35 -14.04 35.48 42.14
C ARG A 35 -13.80 36.79 42.87
N MET A 36 -12.86 37.62 42.40
CA MET A 36 -12.54 38.88 43.07
C MET A 36 -13.66 39.91 42.91
N GLU A 37 -14.31 39.92 41.75
CA GLU A 37 -15.46 40.77 41.44
C GLU A 37 -16.68 40.37 42.30
N ILE A 38 -16.87 39.05 42.51
CA ILE A 38 -17.89 38.52 43.43
C ILE A 38 -17.56 38.87 44.88
N ILE A 39 -16.29 38.80 45.30
CA ILE A 39 -15.88 39.22 46.64
C ILE A 39 -16.14 40.72 46.83
N GLN A 40 -15.75 41.56 45.88
CA GLN A 40 -16.03 43.00 45.92
C GLN A 40 -17.53 43.31 46.03
N MET A 41 -18.38 42.51 45.37
CA MET A 41 -19.83 42.59 45.51
C MET A 41 -20.28 42.40 46.97
N PHE A 42 -19.72 41.43 47.69
CA PHE A 42 -20.11 41.12 49.08
C PHE A 42 -19.36 41.93 50.15
N ILE A 43 -18.24 42.57 49.83
CA ILE A 43 -17.56 43.53 50.73
C ILE A 43 -18.49 44.70 51.07
N ASN A 44 -19.38 45.09 50.14
CA ASN A 44 -20.36 46.13 50.39
C ASN A 44 -21.35 45.68 51.49
N PRO A 45 -21.43 46.38 52.65
CA PRO A 45 -22.26 45.99 53.78
C PRO A 45 -23.75 45.79 53.43
N ALA A 46 -24.25 46.49 52.40
CA ALA A 46 -25.62 46.38 51.93
C ALA A 46 -25.94 45.00 51.32
N ASN A 47 -24.94 44.33 50.75
CA ASN A 47 -25.07 43.05 50.07
C ASN A 47 -24.81 41.85 50.98
N VAL A 48 -24.20 42.07 52.15
CA VAL A 48 -23.88 41.03 53.14
C VAL A 48 -25.13 40.26 53.60
N ARG A 49 -26.31 40.88 53.57
CA ARG A 49 -27.60 40.22 53.90
C ARG A 49 -27.89 38.98 53.05
N TYR A 50 -27.42 38.94 51.80
CA TYR A 50 -27.64 37.80 50.91
C TYR A 50 -26.80 36.58 51.29
N LEU A 51 -25.78 36.73 52.15
CA LEU A 51 -25.01 35.59 52.67
C LEU A 51 -25.86 34.67 53.56
N GLU A 52 -26.92 35.19 54.22
CA GLU A 52 -27.86 34.40 55.03
C GLU A 52 -28.55 33.29 54.21
N GLU A 53 -28.75 33.50 52.90
CA GLU A 53 -29.41 32.54 52.02
C GLU A 53 -28.61 31.26 51.77
N PHE A 54 -27.33 31.25 52.20
CA PHE A 54 -26.40 30.13 52.05
C PHE A 54 -26.18 29.35 53.34
N GLN A 55 -26.84 29.71 54.45
CA GLN A 55 -26.61 29.13 55.78
C GLN A 55 -26.80 27.61 55.83
N GLU A 56 -27.67 27.05 54.98
CA GLU A 56 -27.90 25.59 54.89
C GLU A 56 -26.74 24.80 54.25
N TYR A 57 -25.77 25.47 53.60
CA TYR A 57 -24.65 24.81 52.92
C TYR A 57 -23.37 24.75 53.77
N PHE A 58 -23.37 25.41 54.93
CA PHE A 58 -22.25 25.39 55.86
C PHE A 58 -22.51 24.35 56.94
N GLU A 59 -21.44 23.67 57.41
CA GLU A 59 -21.56 22.61 58.40
C GLU A 59 -21.97 23.14 59.78
N SER A 60 -21.52 24.34 60.15
CA SER A 60 -21.93 25.02 61.39
C SER A 60 -22.92 26.15 61.11
N SER A 61 -24.03 26.15 61.86
CA SER A 61 -25.04 27.20 61.75
C SER A 61 -24.54 28.59 62.19
N GLU A 62 -23.36 28.67 62.82
CA GLU A 62 -22.75 29.95 63.24
C GLU A 62 -21.77 30.54 62.20
N ASP A 63 -21.39 29.79 61.16
CA ASP A 63 -20.37 30.21 60.19
C ASP A 63 -20.79 31.45 59.38
N ILE A 64 -21.98 31.42 58.79
CA ILE A 64 -22.52 32.57 58.04
C ILE A 64 -22.70 33.80 58.95
N PRO A 65 -23.33 33.71 60.14
CA PRO A 65 -23.37 34.81 61.09
C PRO A 65 -21.98 35.37 61.48
N ALA A 66 -20.97 34.51 61.62
CA ALA A 66 -19.61 34.92 61.91
C ALA A 66 -18.96 35.66 60.73
N ILE A 67 -19.06 35.11 59.52
CA ILE A 67 -18.58 35.75 58.28
C ILE A 67 -19.24 37.10 58.08
N MET A 68 -20.56 37.19 58.26
CA MET A 68 -21.31 38.44 58.14
C MET A 68 -20.88 39.47 59.18
N ARG A 69 -20.62 39.04 60.42
CA ARG A 69 -20.11 39.91 61.48
C ARG A 69 -18.72 40.44 61.11
N GLU A 70 -17.84 39.57 60.64
CA GLU A 70 -16.48 39.93 60.24
C GLU A 70 -16.47 40.97 59.11
N VAL A 71 -17.29 40.74 58.07
CA VAL A 71 -17.39 41.67 56.93
C VAL A 71 -17.99 43.04 57.35
N ARG A 72 -18.92 43.05 58.30
CA ARG A 72 -19.58 44.29 58.77
C ARG A 72 -18.76 45.08 59.80
N VAL A 73 -18.04 44.39 60.68
CA VAL A 73 -17.45 44.99 61.90
C VAL A 73 -15.94 45.20 61.77
N SER A 74 -15.21 44.38 61.02
CA SER A 74 -13.77 44.59 60.87
C SER A 74 -13.47 45.87 60.08
N ASP A 75 -12.46 46.63 60.49
CA ASP A 75 -11.94 47.78 59.75
C ASP A 75 -10.78 47.39 58.81
N LYS A 76 -10.31 46.14 58.88
CA LYS A 76 -9.19 45.65 58.07
C LYS A 76 -9.72 44.89 56.86
N LEU A 77 -9.26 45.30 55.68
CA LEU A 77 -9.67 44.70 54.41
C LEU A 77 -9.31 43.20 54.32
N ASP A 78 -8.16 42.81 54.87
CA ASP A 78 -7.65 41.43 54.78
C ASP A 78 -8.53 40.43 55.55
N GLU A 79 -9.06 40.83 56.70
CA GLU A 79 -9.96 39.98 57.52
C GLU A 79 -11.31 39.78 56.80
N LYS A 80 -11.82 40.82 56.12
CA LYS A 80 -13.02 40.71 55.27
C LYS A 80 -12.80 39.83 54.05
N LEU A 81 -11.66 40.00 53.39
CA LEU A 81 -11.29 39.20 52.23
C LEU A 81 -11.21 37.73 52.63
N TYR A 82 -10.50 37.42 53.71
CA TYR A 82 -10.39 36.06 54.23
C TYR A 82 -11.76 35.43 54.49
N ALA A 83 -12.66 36.14 55.16
CA ALA A 83 -14.01 35.65 55.43
C ALA A 83 -14.83 35.37 54.16
N LEU A 84 -14.73 36.24 53.15
CA LEU A 84 -15.43 36.07 51.88
C LEU A 84 -14.78 35.02 50.97
N HIS A 85 -13.46 34.84 51.05
CA HIS A 85 -12.78 33.73 50.38
C HIS A 85 -13.26 32.39 50.95
N TYR A 86 -13.31 32.26 52.28
CA TYR A 86 -13.85 31.06 52.92
C TYR A 86 -15.30 30.78 52.49
N PHE A 87 -16.14 31.82 52.48
CA PHE A 87 -17.52 31.71 52.00
C PHE A 87 -17.61 31.13 50.58
N LEU A 88 -16.84 31.70 49.63
CA LEU A 88 -16.87 31.24 48.24
C LEU A 88 -16.29 29.84 48.05
N ASP A 89 -15.35 29.41 48.89
CA ASP A 89 -14.81 28.05 48.82
C ASP A 89 -15.86 26.99 49.16
N VAL A 90 -16.71 27.24 50.15
CA VAL A 90 -17.82 26.34 50.48
C VAL A 90 -18.89 26.39 49.37
N VAL A 91 -19.20 27.59 48.87
CA VAL A 91 -20.25 27.78 47.85
C VAL A 91 -19.87 27.12 46.52
N PHE A 92 -18.62 27.25 46.05
CA PHE A 92 -18.20 26.68 44.77
C PHE A 92 -18.08 25.16 44.78
N ASP A 93 -17.97 24.53 45.95
CA ASP A 93 -17.94 23.07 46.07
C ASP A 93 -19.34 22.43 46.02
N ASN A 94 -20.42 23.22 46.20
CA ASN A 94 -21.80 22.75 46.16
C ASN A 94 -22.54 23.35 44.96
N LEU A 95 -22.90 22.52 43.98
CA LEU A 95 -23.54 22.96 42.74
C LEU A 95 -24.87 23.71 42.94
N ASP A 96 -25.65 23.33 43.96
CA ASP A 96 -26.91 24.02 44.27
C ASP A 96 -26.67 25.37 44.97
N ALA A 97 -25.59 25.48 45.75
CA ALA A 97 -25.11 26.77 46.24
C ALA A 97 -24.58 27.65 45.10
N VAL A 98 -23.89 27.09 44.09
CA VAL A 98 -23.45 27.83 42.90
C VAL A 98 -24.63 28.39 42.10
N LYS A 99 -25.71 27.61 41.93
CA LYS A 99 -26.94 28.11 41.29
C LYS A 99 -27.56 29.27 42.07
N LYS A 100 -27.57 29.18 43.42
CA LYS A 100 -28.04 30.30 44.25
C LYS A 100 -27.14 31.51 44.12
N LEU A 101 -25.82 31.33 44.17
CA LEU A 101 -24.85 32.41 43.97
C LEU A 101 -25.05 33.10 42.62
N ASP A 102 -25.27 32.33 41.56
CA ASP A 102 -25.57 32.87 40.24
C ASP A 102 -26.83 33.75 40.23
N ALA A 103 -27.90 33.29 40.89
CA ALA A 103 -29.12 34.08 41.07
C ALA A 103 -28.88 35.37 41.88
N VAL A 104 -28.05 35.31 42.93
CA VAL A 104 -27.67 36.50 43.71
C VAL A 104 -26.86 37.48 42.87
N ILE A 105 -25.86 37.01 42.11
CA ILE A 105 -25.06 37.87 41.23
C ILE A 105 -25.97 38.57 40.21
N LYS A 106 -26.95 37.85 39.64
CA LYS A 106 -27.95 38.42 38.72
C LYS A 106 -28.73 39.59 39.32
N ILE A 107 -29.06 39.51 40.61
CA ILE A 107 -29.86 40.53 41.31
C ILE A 107 -28.98 41.69 41.74
N VAL A 108 -27.81 41.40 42.30
CA VAL A 108 -26.98 42.38 43.01
C VAL A 108 -26.01 43.10 42.05
N ASN A 109 -25.50 42.38 41.05
CA ASN A 109 -24.62 42.94 40.03
C ASN A 109 -24.98 42.36 38.64
N PRO A 110 -26.08 42.85 38.03
CA PRO A 110 -26.57 42.36 36.75
C PRO A 110 -25.54 42.45 35.61
N ASP A 111 -24.63 43.43 35.68
CA ASP A 111 -23.56 43.61 34.70
C ASP A 111 -22.52 42.48 34.80
N LEU A 112 -22.06 42.18 36.02
CA LEU A 112 -21.20 41.03 36.27
C LEU A 112 -21.88 39.71 35.86
N TRP A 113 -23.19 39.58 36.11
CA TRP A 113 -23.96 38.42 35.67
C TRP A 113 -24.02 38.30 34.15
N ASN A 114 -24.28 39.40 33.44
CA ASN A 114 -24.32 39.44 31.99
C ASN A 114 -22.95 39.12 31.38
N GLU A 115 -21.86 39.57 32.00
CA GLU A 115 -20.49 39.21 31.61
C GLU A 115 -20.19 37.72 31.84
N ALA A 116 -20.52 37.20 33.04
CA ALA A 116 -20.35 35.78 33.36
C ALA A 116 -21.24 34.85 32.50
N HIS A 117 -22.36 35.35 31.97
CA HIS A 117 -23.24 34.62 31.06
C HIS A 117 -23.06 35.00 29.59
N LEU A 118 -22.06 35.81 29.26
CA LEU A 118 -21.77 36.25 27.89
C LEU A 118 -22.97 36.90 27.15
N ARG A 119 -24.00 37.39 27.87
CA ARG A 119 -25.31 37.73 27.30
C ARG A 119 -25.43 39.16 26.77
N ASN A 120 -24.54 40.07 27.18
CA ASN A 120 -24.50 41.46 26.70
C ASN A 120 -23.09 42.02 26.77
N ILE A 121 -22.16 41.32 26.12
CA ILE A 121 -20.78 41.76 26.13
C ILE A 121 -20.56 42.81 25.05
N SER A 122 -20.20 44.03 25.47
CA SER A 122 -19.57 45.01 24.58
C SER A 122 -18.35 44.37 23.91
N SER A 123 -18.15 44.61 22.60
CA SER A 123 -16.96 44.14 21.87
C SER A 123 -15.63 44.60 22.49
N ASP A 124 -15.68 45.60 23.39
CA ASP A 124 -14.55 46.14 24.12
C ASP A 124 -14.39 45.59 25.54
N SER A 125 -15.24 44.64 25.96
CA SER A 125 -15.12 44.00 27.28
C SER A 125 -13.79 43.28 27.41
N LEU A 126 -13.07 43.66 28.46
CA LEU A 126 -11.80 43.05 28.84
C LEU A 126 -11.98 41.56 29.11
N SER A 127 -13.10 41.16 29.72
CA SER A 127 -13.45 39.77 30.04
C SER A 127 -13.63 38.91 28.77
N LEU A 128 -14.26 39.45 27.71
CA LEU A 128 -14.40 38.76 26.42
C LEU A 128 -13.09 38.72 25.63
N LYS A 129 -12.34 39.83 25.61
CA LYS A 129 -11.01 39.88 24.97
C LYS A 129 -10.08 38.86 25.61
N LEU A 130 -10.02 38.81 26.95
CA LEU A 130 -9.28 37.81 27.69
C LEU A 130 -9.78 36.38 27.44
N PHE A 131 -11.09 36.14 27.36
CA PHE A 131 -11.63 34.82 27.03
C PHE A 131 -11.23 34.39 25.60
N LEU A 132 -11.34 35.27 24.61
CA LEU A 132 -11.00 34.98 23.22
C LEU A 132 -9.50 34.83 23.01
N GLU A 133 -8.68 35.71 23.60
CA GLU A 133 -7.21 35.64 23.57
C GLU A 133 -6.69 34.36 24.25
N LYS A 134 -7.30 33.94 25.37
CA LYS A 134 -6.84 32.77 26.13
C LYS A 134 -7.16 31.43 25.48
N PHE A 135 -8.26 31.32 24.73
CA PHE A 135 -8.62 30.08 24.02
C PHE A 135 -8.15 30.05 22.56
N PHE A 136 -7.70 31.19 22.00
CA PHE A 136 -7.18 31.29 20.63
C PHE A 136 -6.01 32.31 20.50
N PRO A 137 -4.81 32.03 21.04
CA PRO A 137 -3.70 32.98 21.01
C PRO A 137 -2.80 32.76 19.79
N GLU A 138 -2.72 33.76 18.91
CA GLU A 138 -1.52 34.03 18.11
C GLU A 138 -1.24 35.54 18.20
N GLY A 139 -0.41 35.93 19.17
CA GLY A 139 0.04 37.32 19.39
C GLY A 139 0.28 37.61 20.87
N ASP A 140 1.55 37.75 21.25
CA ASP A 140 2.05 37.92 22.62
C ASP A 140 1.58 39.21 23.30
N GLU A 141 1.19 39.10 24.58
CA GLU A 141 1.71 39.88 25.73
C GLU A 141 1.10 39.33 27.03
N GLU A 142 1.73 38.27 27.54
CA GLU A 142 1.51 37.66 28.86
C GLU A 142 2.08 38.57 29.95
N LEU A 143 1.30 39.01 30.95
CA LEU A 143 1.82 39.30 32.31
C LEU A 143 0.74 39.64 33.36
N ILE A 144 -0.44 40.14 33.00
CA ILE A 144 -1.37 40.71 34.01
C ILE A 144 -2.34 39.67 34.63
N LEU A 145 -2.68 38.57 33.93
CA LEU A 145 -3.54 37.52 34.48
C LEU A 145 -2.77 36.49 35.33
N LEU A 146 -1.47 36.38 35.09
CA LEU A 146 -0.54 35.50 35.81
C LEU A 146 -0.32 35.99 37.24
N ASP A 147 -0.23 37.30 37.48
CA ASP A 147 -0.13 37.85 38.85
C ASP A 147 -1.38 37.57 39.71
N ARG A 148 -2.58 37.50 39.11
CA ARG A 148 -3.82 37.21 39.85
C ARG A 148 -4.05 35.71 40.09
N CYS A 149 -3.53 34.83 39.24
CA CYS A 149 -3.57 33.38 39.46
C CYS A 149 -2.41 32.90 40.34
N ALA A 150 -1.23 33.51 40.20
CA ALA A 150 -0.05 33.24 41.03
C ALA A 150 -0.25 33.69 42.48
N ALA A 151 -1.03 34.76 42.73
CA ALA A 151 -1.44 35.13 44.08
C ALA A 151 -2.35 34.09 44.75
N ALA A 152 -3.06 33.26 43.97
CA ALA A 152 -3.91 32.19 44.50
C ALA A 152 -3.18 30.83 44.59
N LEU A 153 -2.10 30.64 43.84
CA LEU A 153 -1.32 29.40 43.78
C LEU A 153 0.15 29.73 43.55
N ASP A 154 0.89 29.91 44.64
CA ASP A 154 2.35 29.89 44.58
C ASP A 154 2.79 28.50 44.05
N ALA A 155 3.37 28.48 42.85
CA ALA A 155 3.75 27.24 42.17
C ALA A 155 4.88 26.51 42.90
N GLU A 156 5.76 27.25 43.59
CA GLU A 156 6.82 26.68 44.39
C GLU A 156 6.24 25.99 45.63
N PHE A 157 5.20 26.59 46.23
CA PHE A 157 4.42 26.00 47.31
C PHE A 157 3.70 24.71 46.87
N PHE A 158 2.98 24.70 45.74
CA PHE A 158 2.27 23.51 45.25
C PHE A 158 3.21 22.33 44.95
N VAL A 159 4.35 22.61 44.31
CA VAL A 159 5.37 21.60 43.99
C VAL A 159 6.05 21.10 45.27
N ASN A 160 6.34 21.97 46.23
CA ASN A 160 6.90 21.57 47.53
C ASN A 160 5.92 20.74 48.36
N SER A 161 4.62 21.04 48.34
CA SER A 161 3.60 20.24 49.03
C SER A 161 3.44 18.83 48.44
N LEU A 162 3.62 18.66 47.13
CA LEU A 162 3.60 17.36 46.47
C LEU A 162 4.89 16.55 46.70
N ASN A 163 6.06 17.20 46.69
CA ASN A 163 7.36 16.54 46.90
C ASN A 163 7.58 16.07 48.35
N LYS A 164 6.90 16.67 49.33
CA LYS A 164 6.96 16.24 50.74
C LYS A 164 6.23 14.91 51.02
N LEU A 165 5.52 14.33 50.04
CA LEU A 165 4.76 13.09 50.19
C LEU A 165 5.40 11.96 49.37
N ASP A 166 6.10 11.05 50.05
CA ASP A 166 6.56 9.79 49.47
C ASP A 166 5.36 8.86 49.16
N ASN A 167 4.72 9.05 48.01
CA ASN A 167 3.59 8.26 47.47
C ASN A 167 2.28 8.27 48.31
N GLY A 168 1.81 9.44 48.76
CA GLY A 168 0.59 9.63 49.56
C GLY A 168 -0.70 10.03 48.81
N TYR A 169 -0.95 9.55 47.58
CA TYR A 169 -2.14 9.95 46.79
C TYR A 169 -3.50 9.66 47.49
N PRO A 170 -3.71 8.51 48.17
CA PRO A 170 -4.94 8.26 48.91
C PRO A 170 -5.15 9.19 50.11
N GLU A 171 -4.07 9.65 50.75
CA GLU A 171 -4.12 10.51 51.94
C GLU A 171 -4.52 11.94 51.58
N LEU A 172 -3.97 12.50 50.50
CA LEU A 172 -4.35 13.83 49.99
C LEU A 172 -5.85 13.93 49.67
N ILE A 173 -6.41 12.92 49.00
CA ILE A 173 -7.84 12.92 48.61
C ILE A 173 -8.77 12.66 49.81
N SER A 174 -8.25 12.37 51.00
CA SER A 174 -9.04 12.18 52.23
C SER A 174 -9.12 13.42 53.13
N ILE A 175 -8.42 14.51 52.80
CA ILE A 175 -8.34 15.74 53.60
C ILE A 175 -9.70 16.48 53.64
N LYS A 176 -10.23 16.72 54.85
CA LYS A 176 -11.51 17.44 55.07
C LYS A 176 -11.36 18.95 54.86
N VAL A 177 -12.47 19.62 54.56
CA VAL A 177 -12.55 21.09 54.49
C VAL A 177 -12.36 21.64 55.92
N PRO A 178 -11.43 22.57 56.15
CA PRO A 178 -11.25 23.18 57.47
C PRO A 178 -12.46 24.05 57.86
N THR A 179 -12.77 24.11 59.16
CA THR A 179 -13.85 24.98 59.68
C THR A 179 -13.41 26.44 59.78
N PHE A 180 -14.36 27.38 59.83
CA PHE A 180 -14.07 28.81 59.86
C PHE A 180 -13.20 29.16 61.08
N GLY A 181 -11.97 29.62 60.82
CA GLY A 181 -10.99 29.98 61.87
C GLY A 181 -9.91 28.93 62.17
N GLU A 182 -9.91 27.77 61.50
CA GLU A 182 -8.80 26.80 61.56
C GLU A 182 -7.65 27.14 60.61
N GLU A 183 -6.42 26.81 61.00
CA GLU A 183 -5.22 27.04 60.19
C GLU A 183 -5.21 26.10 58.97
N ILE A 184 -5.07 26.67 57.76
CA ILE A 184 -5.22 25.91 56.51
C ILE A 184 -3.91 25.17 56.18
N ASP A 185 -3.95 23.83 56.19
CA ASP A 185 -2.82 22.97 55.80
C ASP A 185 -2.51 23.12 54.29
N GLU A 186 -1.23 23.26 53.92
CA GLU A 186 -0.74 23.32 52.53
C GLU A 186 -1.29 22.16 51.67
N ARG A 187 -1.50 20.99 52.29
CA ARG A 187 -2.01 19.77 51.65
C ARG A 187 -3.47 19.87 51.21
N TYR A 188 -4.27 20.73 51.85
CA TYR A 188 -5.68 20.95 51.50
C TYR A 188 -5.83 21.54 50.09
N TRP A 189 -4.99 22.53 49.72
CA TRP A 189 -5.03 23.16 48.41
C TRP A 189 -4.65 22.18 47.28
N ALA A 190 -3.63 21.34 47.51
CA ALA A 190 -3.23 20.31 46.57
C ALA A 190 -4.33 19.25 46.35
N ALA A 191 -4.97 18.81 47.44
CA ALA A 191 -6.10 17.87 47.38
C ALA A 191 -7.30 18.45 46.60
N ARG A 192 -7.60 19.73 46.78
CA ARG A 192 -8.72 20.43 46.14
C ARG A 192 -8.55 20.49 44.62
N ILE A 193 -7.36 20.82 44.13
CA ILE A 193 -7.05 20.84 42.68
C ILE A 193 -7.19 19.43 42.08
N LEU A 194 -6.62 18.41 42.72
CA LEU A 194 -6.63 17.04 42.19
C LEU A 194 -8.03 16.43 42.12
N ARG A 195 -8.96 16.79 43.02
CA ARG A 195 -10.35 16.30 43.01
C ARG A 195 -11.20 16.84 41.86
N THR A 196 -10.79 17.95 41.25
CA THR A 196 -11.56 18.62 40.19
C THR A 196 -11.22 18.13 38.77
N LEU A 197 -10.16 17.32 38.61
CA LEU A 197 -9.70 16.83 37.30
C LEU A 197 -10.44 15.54 36.87
N PRO A 198 -11.23 15.56 35.77
CA PRO A 198 -11.86 14.34 35.28
C PRO A 198 -10.83 13.38 34.63
N LEU A 199 -11.08 12.07 34.73
CA LEU A 199 -10.39 10.98 33.99
C LEU A 199 -8.97 10.55 34.45
N LEU A 200 -8.52 10.93 35.64
CA LEU A 200 -7.29 10.37 36.20
C LEU A 200 -7.48 8.89 36.60
N ASN A 201 -6.67 7.97 36.06
CA ASN A 201 -6.73 6.54 36.40
C ASN A 201 -5.91 6.26 37.68
N ARG A 202 -6.53 5.63 38.68
CA ARG A 202 -6.15 5.77 40.10
C ARG A 202 -5.17 4.70 40.65
N ASN A 203 -4.61 3.84 39.80
CA ASN A 203 -3.84 2.66 40.23
C ASN A 203 -2.56 2.41 39.39
N THR A 204 -1.68 3.39 39.20
CA THR A 204 -0.42 3.19 38.45
C THR A 204 0.78 3.85 39.14
N ASP A 205 1.95 3.19 39.06
CA ASP A 205 3.26 3.74 39.47
C ASP A 205 3.71 4.94 38.60
N ASP A 206 2.93 5.29 37.57
CA ASP A 206 3.18 6.35 36.59
C ASP A 206 2.20 7.53 36.75
N TRP A 207 1.68 7.75 37.96
CA TRP A 207 0.62 8.74 38.25
C TRP A 207 0.94 10.15 37.75
N PHE A 208 2.20 10.58 37.83
CA PHE A 208 2.65 11.89 37.36
C PHE A 208 2.45 12.04 35.84
N TYR A 209 2.73 11.00 35.07
CA TYR A 209 2.55 11.01 33.61
C TYR A 209 1.08 10.86 33.21
N ASP A 210 0.31 10.11 34.00
CA ASP A 210 -1.15 10.01 33.82
C ASP A 210 -1.85 11.33 34.19
N PHE A 211 -1.33 12.08 35.16
CA PHE A 211 -1.69 13.46 35.48
C PHE A 211 -1.36 14.43 34.36
N VAL A 212 -0.12 14.44 33.87
CA VAL A 212 0.27 15.28 32.73
C VAL A 212 -0.56 14.94 31.48
N LYS A 213 -0.87 13.66 31.25
CA LYS A 213 -1.71 13.23 30.13
C LYS A 213 -3.20 13.53 30.30
N ALA A 214 -3.72 13.51 31.53
CA ALA A 214 -5.10 13.91 31.81
C ALA A 214 -5.26 15.43 31.64
N CYS A 215 -4.33 16.20 32.21
CA CYS A 215 -4.29 17.66 32.07
C CYS A 215 -4.08 18.08 30.60
N SER A 216 -3.31 17.33 29.80
CA SER A 216 -3.11 17.67 28.38
C SER A 216 -4.32 17.36 27.49
N ARG A 217 -5.25 16.52 27.93
CA ARG A 217 -6.47 16.18 27.17
C ARG A 217 -7.57 17.23 27.31
N ASP A 218 -7.55 17.99 28.40
CA ASP A 218 -8.52 19.06 28.65
C ASP A 218 -7.89 20.43 28.36
N PRO A 219 -8.44 21.23 27.43
CA PRO A 219 -7.91 22.56 27.12
C PRO A 219 -7.76 23.49 28.33
N TYR A 220 -8.63 23.37 29.35
CA TYR A 220 -8.62 24.23 30.53
C TYR A 220 -7.49 23.86 31.51
N ASN A 221 -7.16 22.57 31.60
CA ASN A 221 -6.10 22.06 32.49
C ASN A 221 -4.72 22.09 31.84
N ARG A 222 -4.65 22.27 30.51
CA ARG A 222 -3.39 22.38 29.76
C ARG A 222 -2.59 23.63 30.16
N ALA A 223 -3.25 24.70 30.58
CA ALA A 223 -2.60 25.91 31.11
C ALA A 223 -1.77 25.62 32.38
N VAL A 224 -2.23 24.70 33.24
CA VAL A 224 -1.49 24.26 34.43
C VAL A 224 -0.18 23.57 34.04
N LEU A 225 -0.17 22.82 32.93
CA LEU A 225 1.03 22.16 32.42
C LEU A 225 2.02 23.15 31.80
N PHE A 226 1.54 24.16 31.08
CA PHE A 226 2.42 25.20 30.54
C PHE A 226 3.18 25.95 31.63
N TYR A 227 2.59 26.09 32.82
CA TYR A 227 3.22 26.77 33.95
C TYR A 227 4.09 25.83 34.81
N LEU A 228 3.59 24.65 35.17
CA LEU A 228 4.31 23.70 36.04
C LEU A 228 5.40 22.92 35.30
N LEU A 229 5.22 22.63 34.02
CA LEU A 229 6.09 21.78 33.22
C LEU A 229 6.09 22.25 31.75
N PRO A 230 6.74 23.38 31.41
CA PRO A 230 6.66 24.00 30.08
C PRO A 230 7.05 23.05 28.92
N ASN A 231 7.89 22.06 29.19
CA ASN A 231 8.32 21.02 28.26
C ASN A 231 7.53 19.71 28.39
N TYR A 232 6.29 19.74 28.89
CA TYR A 232 5.51 18.53 29.17
C TYR A 232 5.30 17.62 27.95
N GLU A 233 5.26 18.18 26.74
CA GLU A 233 5.18 17.41 25.49
C GLU A 233 6.44 16.56 25.29
N GLU A 234 7.61 17.15 25.51
CA GLU A 234 8.91 16.48 25.44
C GLU A 234 9.06 15.44 26.56
N VAL A 235 8.55 15.73 27.76
CA VAL A 235 8.55 14.78 28.90
C VAL A 235 7.64 13.58 28.63
N LEU A 236 6.45 13.78 28.07
CA LEU A 236 5.56 12.70 27.63
C LEU A 236 6.17 11.88 26.49
N GLU A 237 6.82 12.55 25.54
CA GLU A 237 7.50 11.91 24.41
C GLU A 237 8.71 11.08 24.87
N ASN A 238 9.55 11.64 25.75
CA ASN A 238 10.70 10.97 26.34
C ASN A 238 10.28 9.77 27.21
N ARG A 239 9.19 9.86 27.99
CA ARG A 239 8.67 8.71 28.75
C ARG A 239 8.04 7.65 27.84
N LEU A 240 7.43 8.03 26.72
CA LEU A 240 6.97 7.09 25.69
C LEU A 240 8.16 6.42 24.99
N ILE A 241 9.25 7.14 24.74
CA ILE A 241 10.54 6.61 24.25
C ILE A 241 11.16 5.68 25.29
N GLU A 242 11.09 6.00 26.59
CA GLU A 242 11.62 5.17 27.67
C GLU A 242 10.79 3.90 27.89
N LYS A 243 9.45 3.99 27.84
CA LYS A 243 8.55 2.81 27.79
C LYS A 243 8.81 1.97 26.54
N ARG A 244 9.10 2.62 25.40
CA ARG A 244 9.54 1.92 24.18
C ARG A 244 10.89 1.25 24.41
N ARG A 245 11.91 1.91 24.96
CA ARG A 245 13.22 1.32 25.33
C ARG A 245 13.09 0.18 26.33
N ARG A 246 12.16 0.22 27.29
CA ARG A 246 11.88 -0.89 28.21
C ARG A 246 11.14 -2.05 27.53
N ARG A 247 10.32 -1.78 26.49
CA ARG A 247 9.65 -2.80 25.65
C ARG A 247 10.57 -3.39 24.57
N THR A 248 11.44 -2.58 23.96
CA THR A 248 12.42 -2.95 22.94
C THR A 248 13.77 -3.36 23.53
N GLY A 249 13.95 -3.21 24.84
CA GLY A 249 15.10 -3.68 25.62
C GLY A 249 15.07 -5.19 25.88
N LYS A 250 14.06 -5.90 25.39
CA LYS A 250 14.23 -7.32 25.10
C LYS A 250 15.02 -7.43 23.81
N SER A 251 16.31 -7.73 23.94
CA SER A 251 17.07 -8.43 22.91
C SER A 251 16.16 -9.48 22.27
N VAL A 252 16.22 -9.60 20.93
CA VAL A 252 15.72 -10.78 20.22
C VAL A 252 16.19 -11.97 21.04
N LYS A 253 15.26 -12.71 21.65
CA LYS A 253 15.63 -13.90 22.40
C LYS A 253 16.14 -14.90 21.37
N ASP A 254 17.23 -15.60 21.70
CA ASP A 254 17.79 -16.69 20.90
C ASP A 254 16.74 -17.76 20.53
N ASP A 255 15.60 -17.79 21.23
CA ASP A 255 14.44 -18.65 21.00
C ASP A 255 13.60 -18.31 19.73
N GLU A 256 13.81 -17.18 19.03
CA GLU A 256 13.02 -16.81 17.83
C GLU A 256 13.53 -17.40 16.51
N PHE A 257 14.80 -17.83 16.47
CA PHE A 257 15.39 -18.46 15.29
C PHE A 257 15.19 -19.98 15.37
N VAL A 258 14.73 -20.58 14.28
CA VAL A 258 14.67 -22.04 14.19
C VAL A 258 16.11 -22.55 14.23
N GLY A 259 16.49 -23.21 15.34
CA GLY A 259 17.71 -24.00 15.45
C GLY A 259 17.66 -25.24 14.55
N ALA A 260 18.11 -26.40 15.03
CA ALA A 260 17.88 -27.65 14.30
C ALA A 260 16.36 -27.86 14.10
N VAL A 261 15.90 -27.77 12.84
CA VAL A 261 14.48 -27.79 12.47
C VAL A 261 13.84 -29.04 13.07
N PRO A 262 12.88 -28.93 14.02
CA PRO A 262 12.10 -30.10 14.40
C PRO A 262 11.30 -30.55 13.16
N GLU A 263 11.45 -31.81 12.77
CA GLU A 263 10.65 -32.41 11.70
C GLU A 263 9.21 -32.58 12.19
N ILE A 264 8.39 -31.55 12.00
CA ILE A 264 6.95 -31.66 12.18
C ILE A 264 6.42 -32.52 11.03
N THR A 265 6.03 -33.76 11.35
CA THR A 265 5.46 -34.73 10.41
C THR A 265 3.94 -34.84 10.52
N GLU A 266 3.36 -34.38 11.63
CA GLU A 266 1.92 -34.39 11.89
C GLU A 266 1.27 -33.02 11.71
N MET A 267 0.03 -33.02 11.22
CA MET A 267 -0.74 -31.81 10.94
C MET A 267 -1.19 -31.13 12.23
N ARG A 268 -0.86 -29.83 12.37
CA ARG A 268 -1.34 -28.99 13.47
C ARG A 268 -2.82 -28.64 13.29
N LYS A 269 -3.65 -28.95 14.29
CA LYS A 269 -5.11 -28.89 14.19
C LYS A 269 -5.63 -27.45 14.22
N PRO A 270 -6.60 -27.07 13.36
CA PRO A 270 -7.20 -25.73 13.42
C PRO A 270 -7.86 -25.39 14.76
N SER A 271 -8.39 -26.40 15.47
CA SER A 271 -9.00 -26.26 16.79
C SER A 271 -8.07 -25.62 17.83
N ASP A 272 -6.78 -25.96 17.77
CA ASP A 272 -5.78 -25.54 18.75
C ASP A 272 -5.47 -24.03 18.64
N TYR A 273 -5.78 -23.45 17.48
CA TYR A 273 -5.55 -22.05 17.14
C TYR A 273 -6.85 -21.23 17.07
N ALA A 274 -8.00 -21.79 17.48
CA ALA A 274 -9.30 -21.14 17.33
C ALA A 274 -9.41 -19.77 18.02
N HIS A 275 -8.62 -19.52 19.06
CA HIS A 275 -8.56 -18.24 19.78
C HIS A 275 -7.95 -17.10 18.96
N PHE A 276 -7.26 -17.39 17.85
CA PHE A 276 -6.77 -16.39 16.89
C PHE A 276 -7.80 -16.04 15.81
N ARG A 277 -8.99 -16.67 15.80
CA ARG A 277 -10.07 -16.34 14.86
C ARG A 277 -10.62 -14.95 15.20
N THR A 278 -10.71 -14.07 14.20
CA THR A 278 -11.26 -12.72 14.39
C THR A 278 -12.78 -12.73 14.47
N SER A 279 -13.37 -11.98 15.40
CA SER A 279 -14.83 -11.83 15.61
C SER A 279 -15.56 -11.00 14.53
N VAL A 280 -14.93 -10.72 13.38
CA VAL A 280 -15.34 -9.66 12.44
C VAL A 280 -16.28 -10.18 11.32
N CYS A 281 -17.12 -11.19 11.57
CA CYS A 281 -18.03 -11.69 10.52
C CYS A 281 -19.46 -11.98 10.98
N ASP A 282 -20.09 -11.01 11.65
CA ASP A 282 -21.52 -11.04 11.97
C ASP A 282 -22.28 -9.87 11.29
N ASP A 283 -22.39 -9.92 9.95
CA ASP A 283 -23.49 -9.26 9.22
C ASP A 283 -24.52 -10.32 8.77
N VAL A 284 -25.80 -10.12 9.06
CA VAL A 284 -26.92 -11.10 9.09
C VAL A 284 -27.38 -11.60 7.69
N GLN A 285 -26.61 -12.44 7.02
CA GLN A 285 -27.07 -13.17 5.82
C GLN A 285 -26.76 -14.67 5.94
N GLU A 286 -27.81 -15.49 5.80
CA GLU A 286 -27.75 -16.96 5.79
C GLU A 286 -26.89 -17.49 4.63
N SER A 287 -26.27 -18.65 4.82
CA SER A 287 -25.47 -19.29 3.77
C SER A 287 -26.36 -19.81 2.63
N GLU A 288 -25.92 -19.65 1.39
CA GLU A 288 -26.63 -20.19 0.23
C GLU A 288 -26.28 -21.66 -0.01
N THR A 289 -27.25 -22.46 -0.47
CA THR A 289 -27.00 -23.85 -0.88
C THR A 289 -26.27 -23.89 -2.22
N LEU A 290 -25.08 -24.51 -2.25
CA LEU A 290 -24.33 -24.74 -3.48
C LEU A 290 -24.94 -25.91 -4.26
N LYS A 291 -25.51 -25.64 -5.44
CA LYS A 291 -25.96 -26.68 -6.39
C LYS A 291 -25.07 -26.65 -7.64
N LEU A 292 -24.39 -27.76 -7.90
CA LEU A 292 -23.59 -27.93 -9.11
C LEU A 292 -24.47 -28.26 -10.32
N ARG A 293 -24.02 -27.87 -11.49
CA ARG A 293 -24.58 -28.29 -12.78
C ARG A 293 -23.99 -29.66 -13.17
N PRO A 294 -24.64 -30.44 -14.04
CA PRO A 294 -24.14 -31.76 -14.43
C PRO A 294 -22.69 -31.77 -14.95
N TYR A 295 -22.31 -30.78 -15.78
CA TYR A 295 -20.93 -30.66 -16.25
C TYR A 295 -19.94 -30.23 -15.15
N GLN A 296 -20.40 -29.60 -14.06
CA GLN A 296 -19.57 -29.23 -12.92
C GLN A 296 -19.34 -30.44 -12.00
N GLU A 297 -20.35 -31.29 -11.83
CA GLU A 297 -20.22 -32.58 -11.12
C GLU A 297 -19.20 -33.48 -11.84
N GLU A 298 -19.28 -33.56 -13.17
CA GLU A 298 -18.29 -34.26 -14.01
C GLU A 298 -16.86 -33.74 -13.80
N LEU A 299 -16.69 -32.43 -13.61
CA LEU A 299 -15.37 -31.83 -13.34
C LEU A 299 -14.86 -32.11 -11.90
N ALA A 300 -15.76 -32.32 -10.94
CA ALA A 300 -15.42 -32.56 -9.53
C ALA A 300 -15.07 -34.03 -9.25
N GLU A 301 -15.66 -34.97 -9.99
CA GLU A 301 -15.68 -36.41 -9.67
C GLU A 301 -14.30 -37.01 -9.34
N ALA A 302 -13.28 -36.69 -10.14
CA ALA A 302 -11.93 -37.22 -9.93
C ALA A 302 -11.28 -36.67 -8.64
N ALA A 303 -11.50 -35.39 -8.35
CA ALA A 303 -10.98 -34.75 -7.14
C ALA A 303 -11.71 -35.26 -5.89
N LEU A 304 -13.02 -35.50 -5.96
CA LEU A 304 -13.81 -36.09 -4.87
C LEU A 304 -13.37 -37.53 -4.53
N ARG A 305 -12.77 -38.26 -5.48
CA ARG A 305 -12.14 -39.57 -5.24
C ARG A 305 -10.73 -39.49 -4.63
N GLY A 306 -10.29 -38.32 -4.18
CA GLY A 306 -8.96 -38.11 -3.60
C GLY A 306 -7.81 -38.09 -4.61
N LYS A 307 -8.08 -38.06 -5.93
CA LYS A 307 -7.02 -38.00 -6.95
C LYS A 307 -6.53 -36.57 -7.17
N ASN A 308 -5.23 -36.43 -7.43
CA ASN A 308 -4.67 -35.17 -7.88
C ASN A 308 -5.12 -34.87 -9.31
N THR A 309 -5.80 -33.74 -9.51
CA THR A 309 -6.60 -33.49 -10.71
C THR A 309 -6.37 -32.09 -11.27
N ILE A 310 -6.30 -31.95 -12.59
CA ILE A 310 -6.48 -30.66 -13.28
C ILE A 310 -7.89 -30.62 -13.89
N ALA A 311 -8.73 -29.69 -13.42
CA ALA A 311 -10.02 -29.37 -14.00
C ALA A 311 -9.84 -28.30 -15.10
N CYS A 312 -10.05 -28.71 -16.35
CA CYS A 312 -9.99 -27.84 -17.51
C CYS A 312 -11.40 -27.55 -18.05
N ALA A 313 -11.84 -26.30 -17.92
CA ALA A 313 -13.12 -25.86 -18.44
C ALA A 313 -13.10 -24.36 -18.81
N PRO A 314 -13.85 -23.92 -19.84
CA PRO A 314 -13.86 -22.54 -20.31
C PRO A 314 -14.08 -21.51 -19.18
N THR A 315 -13.56 -20.29 -19.37
CA THR A 315 -13.81 -19.19 -18.43
C THR A 315 -15.31 -18.87 -18.39
N GLY A 316 -15.86 -18.71 -17.18
CA GLY A 316 -17.30 -18.55 -16.97
C GLY A 316 -18.07 -19.84 -16.69
N SER A 317 -17.44 -21.02 -16.77
CA SER A 317 -18.09 -22.31 -16.48
C SER A 317 -18.42 -22.54 -14.99
N GLY A 318 -17.96 -21.66 -14.10
CA GLY A 318 -18.12 -21.83 -12.65
C GLY A 318 -17.10 -22.79 -12.03
N LYS A 319 -15.83 -22.68 -12.42
CA LYS A 319 -14.72 -23.47 -11.84
C LYS A 319 -14.57 -23.25 -10.33
N THR A 320 -14.75 -22.02 -9.87
CA THR A 320 -14.72 -21.69 -8.44
C THR A 320 -15.75 -22.50 -7.66
N GLU A 321 -16.98 -22.64 -8.15
CA GLU A 321 -18.01 -23.46 -7.51
C GLU A 321 -17.59 -24.93 -7.42
N VAL A 322 -16.92 -25.47 -8.44
CA VAL A 322 -16.35 -26.82 -8.40
C VAL A 322 -15.31 -26.93 -7.28
N ALA A 323 -14.38 -25.96 -7.18
CA ALA A 323 -13.38 -25.95 -6.11
C ALA A 323 -13.99 -25.81 -4.71
N ILE A 324 -15.03 -24.98 -4.54
CA ILE A 324 -15.72 -24.83 -3.26
C ILE A 324 -16.37 -26.16 -2.87
N HIS A 325 -17.04 -26.84 -3.80
CA HIS A 325 -17.65 -28.14 -3.55
C HIS A 325 -16.61 -29.20 -3.16
N VAL A 326 -15.51 -29.30 -3.90
CA VAL A 326 -14.40 -30.23 -3.58
C VAL A 326 -13.80 -29.92 -2.21
N ALA A 327 -13.57 -28.64 -1.89
CA ALA A 327 -13.04 -28.24 -0.59
C ALA A 327 -13.98 -28.61 0.56
N THR A 328 -15.29 -28.36 0.42
CA THR A 328 -16.27 -28.69 1.45
C THR A 328 -16.41 -30.20 1.64
N SER A 329 -16.50 -30.97 0.56
CA SER A 329 -16.63 -32.43 0.64
C SER A 329 -15.37 -33.06 1.25
N HIS A 330 -14.18 -32.56 0.92
CA HIS A 330 -12.93 -33.01 1.52
C HIS A 330 -12.87 -32.73 3.02
N LEU A 331 -13.28 -31.53 3.45
CA LEU A 331 -13.34 -31.17 4.87
C LEU A 331 -14.38 -32.00 5.62
N ASP A 332 -15.54 -32.27 5.01
CA ASP A 332 -16.61 -33.09 5.57
C ASP A 332 -16.18 -34.54 5.77
N GLU A 333 -15.64 -35.17 4.73
CA GLU A 333 -15.13 -36.54 4.78
C GLU A 333 -14.03 -36.70 5.86
N ARG A 334 -13.13 -35.72 5.96
CA ARG A 334 -12.08 -35.73 6.99
C ARG A 334 -12.65 -35.55 8.39
N ALA A 335 -13.64 -34.68 8.57
CA ALA A 335 -14.30 -34.47 9.85
C ALA A 335 -15.05 -35.72 10.32
N GLU A 336 -15.79 -36.39 9.42
CA GLU A 336 -16.47 -37.67 9.70
C GLU A 336 -15.46 -38.75 10.13
N ASN A 337 -14.29 -38.77 9.51
CA ASN A 337 -13.19 -39.67 9.84
C ASN A 337 -12.31 -39.19 11.03
N HIS A 338 -12.69 -38.11 11.72
CA HIS A 338 -11.94 -37.54 12.86
C HIS A 338 -10.49 -37.16 12.54
N GLN A 339 -10.21 -36.78 11.29
CA GLN A 339 -8.89 -36.37 10.81
C GLN A 339 -8.80 -34.85 10.71
N PRO A 340 -7.67 -34.23 11.10
CA PRO A 340 -7.47 -32.81 10.87
C PRO A 340 -7.38 -32.52 9.37
N ALA A 341 -7.97 -31.40 8.95
CA ALA A 341 -7.94 -30.96 7.58
C ALA A 341 -7.87 -29.43 7.50
N ARG A 342 -7.16 -28.96 6.48
CA ARG A 342 -7.01 -27.55 6.12
C ARG A 342 -6.84 -27.47 4.61
N VAL A 343 -7.56 -26.54 4.00
CA VAL A 343 -7.54 -26.31 2.56
C VAL A 343 -6.86 -24.96 2.28
N ALA A 344 -5.92 -24.92 1.34
CA ALA A 344 -5.41 -23.67 0.81
C ALA A 344 -5.88 -23.45 -0.63
N MET A 345 -6.56 -22.33 -0.87
CA MET A 345 -6.88 -21.82 -2.21
C MET A 345 -5.81 -20.83 -2.63
N LEU A 346 -5.00 -21.20 -3.61
CA LEU A 346 -3.86 -20.44 -4.10
C LEU A 346 -4.22 -19.69 -5.37
N VAL A 347 -4.13 -18.37 -5.31
CA VAL A 347 -4.48 -17.48 -6.44
C VAL A 347 -3.27 -16.71 -6.97
N PRO A 348 -3.17 -16.46 -8.29
CA PRO A 348 -1.96 -15.88 -8.88
C PRO A 348 -1.81 -14.37 -8.60
N ARG A 349 -2.91 -13.68 -8.21
CA ARG A 349 -2.95 -12.22 -8.05
C ARG A 349 -3.64 -11.83 -6.75
N THR A 350 -3.18 -10.75 -6.12
CA THR A 350 -3.72 -10.25 -4.84
C THR A 350 -5.23 -9.96 -4.84
N PRO A 351 -5.83 -9.30 -5.86
CA PRO A 351 -7.27 -9.02 -5.84
C PRO A 351 -8.15 -10.28 -5.84
N LEU A 352 -7.63 -11.41 -6.32
CA LEU A 352 -8.33 -12.68 -6.30
C LEU A 352 -8.47 -13.24 -4.88
N VAL A 353 -7.63 -12.81 -3.94
CA VAL A 353 -7.69 -13.29 -2.56
C VAL A 353 -9.03 -12.91 -1.94
N ASP A 354 -9.38 -11.62 -1.99
CA ASP A 354 -10.63 -11.12 -1.44
C ASP A 354 -11.85 -11.64 -2.23
N GLN A 355 -11.72 -11.70 -3.56
CA GLN A 355 -12.79 -12.21 -4.42
C GLN A 355 -13.11 -13.68 -4.13
N GLN A 356 -12.11 -14.55 -4.09
CA GLN A 356 -12.35 -15.97 -3.78
C GLN A 356 -12.76 -16.15 -2.32
N LYS A 357 -12.19 -15.40 -1.37
CA LYS A 357 -12.63 -15.40 0.04
C LYS A 357 -14.13 -15.10 0.15
N HIS A 358 -14.61 -14.05 -0.51
CA HIS A 358 -16.02 -13.69 -0.50
C HIS A 358 -16.90 -14.78 -1.12
N ARG A 359 -16.41 -15.43 -2.19
CA ARG A 359 -17.11 -16.54 -2.85
C ARG A 359 -17.20 -17.78 -1.96
N PHE A 360 -16.15 -18.10 -1.20
CA PHE A 360 -16.20 -19.15 -0.19
C PHE A 360 -17.20 -18.80 0.92
N HIS A 361 -17.14 -17.59 1.49
CA HIS A 361 -18.08 -17.15 2.53
C HIS A 361 -19.54 -17.30 2.11
N LYS A 362 -19.86 -17.07 0.83
CA LYS A 362 -21.22 -17.24 0.31
C LYS A 362 -21.82 -18.62 0.60
N TYR A 363 -21.02 -19.69 0.53
CA TYR A 363 -21.49 -21.08 0.61
C TYR A 363 -21.07 -21.83 1.88
N VAL A 364 -19.96 -21.44 2.52
CA VAL A 364 -19.38 -22.20 3.65
C VAL A 364 -19.55 -21.53 5.01
N ARG A 365 -20.13 -20.32 5.03
CA ARG A 365 -20.33 -19.54 6.26
C ARG A 365 -21.17 -20.32 7.28
N GLY A 366 -20.78 -20.20 8.55
CA GLY A 366 -21.40 -20.92 9.67
C GLY A 366 -20.86 -22.33 9.89
N LYS A 367 -20.19 -22.94 8.89
CA LYS A 367 -19.61 -24.29 9.00
C LYS A 367 -18.10 -24.29 9.10
N TYR A 368 -17.41 -23.48 8.28
CA TYR A 368 -15.94 -23.40 8.24
C TYR A 368 -15.44 -21.96 8.36
N TYR A 369 -14.28 -21.79 9.01
CA TYR A 369 -13.60 -20.50 9.10
C TYR A 369 -12.73 -20.25 7.86
N VAL A 370 -13.01 -19.16 7.16
CA VAL A 370 -12.35 -18.75 5.92
C VAL A 370 -11.66 -17.41 6.10
N GLU A 371 -10.38 -17.33 5.74
CA GLU A 371 -9.62 -16.08 5.78
C GLU A 371 -8.78 -15.87 4.51
N GLY A 372 -8.51 -14.61 4.19
CA GLY A 372 -7.73 -14.21 3.02
C GLY A 372 -6.42 -13.54 3.42
N PHE A 373 -5.30 -13.97 2.83
CA PHE A 373 -3.98 -13.39 3.07
C PHE A 373 -3.39 -12.80 1.80
N HIS A 374 -3.18 -11.50 1.84
CA HIS A 374 -2.27 -10.78 0.95
C HIS A 374 -1.31 -9.93 1.77
N GLY A 375 -0.23 -9.43 1.17
CA GLY A 375 0.91 -8.78 1.85
C GLY A 375 0.62 -7.47 2.61
N SER A 376 -0.61 -7.23 3.06
CA SER A 376 -1.04 -6.08 3.87
C SER A 376 -1.94 -6.49 5.06
N GLY A 377 -1.81 -7.72 5.57
CA GLY A 377 -2.64 -8.24 6.67
C GLY A 377 -2.33 -7.65 8.06
N LEU A 378 -3.39 -7.60 8.90
CA LEU A 378 -3.56 -6.98 10.24
C LEU A 378 -2.34 -7.05 11.19
N LYS A 379 -2.06 -5.92 11.87
CA LYS A 379 -1.07 -5.83 12.98
C LYS A 379 -1.61 -6.49 14.25
N GLY A 380 -0.78 -7.28 14.94
CA GLY A 380 -0.97 -7.70 16.34
C GLY A 380 -0.98 -9.20 16.63
N ALA A 381 -1.14 -10.07 15.63
CA ALA A 381 -1.10 -11.52 15.79
C ALA A 381 -0.15 -12.16 14.75
N SER A 382 0.48 -13.27 15.11
CA SER A 382 1.35 -14.03 14.19
C SER A 382 0.56 -14.45 12.94
N ARG A 383 1.09 -14.15 11.75
CA ARG A 383 0.49 -14.57 10.47
C ARG A 383 0.32 -16.08 10.39
N ARG A 384 1.30 -16.83 10.91
CA ARG A 384 1.25 -18.29 11.02
C ARG A 384 0.04 -18.73 11.83
N ASP A 385 -0.17 -18.15 13.00
CA ASP A 385 -1.22 -18.57 13.92
C ASP A 385 -2.62 -18.32 13.36
N ILE A 386 -2.82 -17.21 12.65
CA ILE A 386 -4.09 -16.96 11.95
C ILE A 386 -4.30 -17.99 10.82
N VAL A 387 -3.27 -18.31 10.03
CA VAL A 387 -3.39 -19.36 8.99
C VAL A 387 -3.70 -20.72 9.61
N LEU A 388 -3.06 -21.06 10.73
CA LEU A 388 -3.32 -22.31 11.44
C LEU A 388 -4.74 -22.35 12.02
N ALA A 389 -5.31 -21.22 12.42
CA ALA A 389 -6.70 -21.13 12.89
C ALA A 389 -7.76 -21.38 11.79
N CYS A 390 -7.37 -21.28 10.51
CA CYS A 390 -8.27 -21.42 9.37
C CYS A 390 -8.54 -22.87 9.01
N ASP A 391 -9.77 -23.14 8.59
CA ASP A 391 -10.16 -24.38 7.92
C ASP A 391 -9.92 -24.25 6.40
N ILE A 392 -10.22 -23.06 5.85
CA ILE A 392 -9.94 -22.68 4.46
C ILE A 392 -9.17 -21.36 4.45
N VAL A 393 -8.03 -21.33 3.76
CA VAL A 393 -7.24 -20.11 3.62
C VAL A 393 -7.05 -19.77 2.15
N VAL A 394 -7.33 -18.52 1.77
CA VAL A 394 -7.10 -18.01 0.42
C VAL A 394 -5.85 -17.14 0.44
N MET A 395 -4.85 -17.43 -0.40
CA MET A 395 -3.60 -16.64 -0.41
C MET A 395 -2.87 -16.70 -1.76
N THR A 396 -1.88 -15.83 -1.93
CA THR A 396 -0.97 -15.92 -3.09
C THR A 396 0.13 -16.95 -2.82
N PRO A 397 0.64 -17.65 -3.86
CA PRO A 397 1.64 -18.70 -3.68
C PRO A 397 2.96 -18.20 -3.09
N GLN A 398 3.32 -16.94 -3.34
CA GLN A 398 4.53 -16.35 -2.78
C GLN A 398 4.44 -16.22 -1.26
N ILE A 399 3.25 -15.95 -0.70
CA ILE A 399 3.07 -15.87 0.75
C ILE A 399 3.29 -17.25 1.37
N LEU A 400 2.67 -18.30 0.81
CA LEU A 400 2.88 -19.66 1.29
C LEU A 400 4.35 -20.08 1.18
N LEU A 401 5.02 -19.78 0.07
CA LEU A 401 6.45 -20.04 -0.09
C LEU A 401 7.30 -19.32 0.96
N ASN A 402 7.01 -18.06 1.26
CA ASN A 402 7.72 -17.29 2.28
C ASN A 402 7.53 -17.94 3.65
N MET A 403 6.32 -18.37 3.99
CA MET A 403 6.02 -19.04 5.28
C MET A 403 6.64 -20.44 5.37
N LEU A 404 6.67 -21.19 4.26
CA LEU A 404 7.35 -22.49 4.16
C LEU A 404 8.87 -22.39 4.15
N LYS A 405 9.43 -21.19 3.89
CA LYS A 405 10.88 -20.93 3.89
C LYS A 405 11.34 -20.08 5.06
N SER A 406 10.42 -19.53 5.85
CA SER A 406 10.76 -18.66 6.97
C SER A 406 11.65 -19.40 7.96
N ILE A 407 12.64 -18.71 8.48
CA ILE A 407 13.54 -19.19 9.54
C ILE A 407 13.03 -18.78 10.93
N ARG A 408 11.96 -17.98 10.99
CA ARG A 408 11.34 -17.57 12.24
C ARG A 408 10.25 -18.54 12.63
N GLN A 409 10.28 -19.00 13.88
CA GLN A 409 9.31 -20.01 14.34
C GLN A 409 7.88 -19.48 14.27
N ASP A 410 7.66 -18.21 14.64
CA ASP A 410 6.37 -17.50 14.64
C ASP A 410 5.81 -17.22 13.24
N GLU A 411 6.55 -17.48 12.16
CA GLU A 411 6.08 -17.34 10.78
C GLU A 411 6.10 -18.65 9.98
N ARG A 412 6.73 -19.71 10.53
CA ARG A 412 6.96 -20.97 9.83
C ARG A 412 5.69 -21.83 9.67
N LEU A 413 5.41 -22.21 8.42
CA LEU A 413 4.49 -23.29 8.07
C LEU A 413 5.25 -24.52 7.54
N TYR A 414 4.57 -25.65 7.49
CA TYR A 414 5.04 -26.92 6.95
C TYR A 414 4.05 -27.46 5.91
N VAL A 415 4.53 -28.32 5.01
CA VAL A 415 3.68 -28.92 3.96
C VAL A 415 2.56 -29.77 4.57
N CYS A 416 2.83 -30.48 5.66
CA CYS A 416 1.87 -31.28 6.41
C CYS A 416 0.77 -30.47 7.11
N ASP A 417 0.88 -29.13 7.18
CA ASP A 417 -0.20 -28.28 7.70
C ASP A 417 -1.40 -28.18 6.73
N PHE A 418 -1.30 -28.74 5.54
CA PHE A 418 -2.36 -28.70 4.55
C PHE A 418 -2.74 -30.11 4.12
N SER A 419 -4.04 -30.31 3.90
CA SER A 419 -4.60 -31.59 3.44
C SER A 419 -5.05 -31.54 1.97
N LEU A 420 -5.35 -30.33 1.46
CA LEU A 420 -5.74 -30.07 0.08
C LEU A 420 -5.22 -28.69 -0.35
N LEU A 421 -4.59 -28.64 -1.53
CA LEU A 421 -4.15 -27.41 -2.19
C LEU A 421 -4.92 -27.24 -3.50
N ILE A 422 -5.65 -26.14 -3.62
CA ILE A 422 -6.38 -25.78 -4.83
C ILE A 422 -5.65 -24.63 -5.52
N PHE A 423 -5.28 -24.81 -6.78
CA PHE A 423 -4.55 -23.84 -7.59
C PHE A 423 -5.49 -23.24 -8.62
N ASP A 424 -5.81 -21.96 -8.48
CA ASP A 424 -6.51 -21.20 -9.50
C ASP A 424 -5.57 -20.84 -10.66
N GLU A 425 -6.09 -20.81 -11.89
CA GLU A 425 -5.31 -20.52 -13.10
C GLU A 425 -3.97 -21.32 -13.17
N VAL A 426 -4.07 -22.64 -12.98
CA VAL A 426 -2.90 -23.52 -12.76
C VAL A 426 -1.91 -23.58 -13.92
N HIS A 427 -2.25 -23.08 -15.11
CA HIS A 427 -1.33 -22.96 -16.24
C HIS A 427 -0.10 -22.08 -15.94
N HIS A 428 -0.15 -21.26 -14.89
CA HIS A 428 1.02 -20.55 -14.36
C HIS A 428 2.04 -21.49 -13.69
N CYS A 429 1.72 -22.76 -13.41
CA CYS A 429 2.61 -23.74 -12.79
C CYS A 429 3.69 -24.28 -13.75
N THR A 430 4.49 -23.37 -14.31
CA THR A 430 5.59 -23.66 -15.23
C THR A 430 6.79 -22.76 -14.93
N LYS A 431 7.98 -23.17 -15.38
CA LYS A 431 9.23 -22.38 -15.26
C LYS A 431 9.50 -21.93 -13.82
N ASP A 432 9.90 -20.68 -13.62
CA ASP A 432 10.23 -20.11 -12.31
C ASP A 432 9.04 -19.43 -11.62
N HIS A 433 7.80 -19.71 -12.05
CA HIS A 433 6.62 -19.15 -11.39
C HIS A 433 6.48 -19.71 -9.96
N PRO A 434 6.03 -18.91 -8.98
CA PRO A 434 5.85 -19.36 -7.59
C PRO A 434 5.05 -20.65 -7.41
N TYR A 435 4.05 -20.92 -8.26
CA TYR A 435 3.34 -22.22 -8.25
C TYR A 435 4.27 -23.41 -8.49
N ASN A 436 5.16 -23.32 -9.49
CA ASN A 436 6.05 -24.42 -9.80
C ASN A 436 7.10 -24.62 -8.69
N ILE A 437 7.61 -23.53 -8.13
CA ILE A 437 8.57 -23.58 -7.00
C ILE A 437 7.91 -24.19 -5.75
N LEU A 438 6.66 -23.82 -5.47
CA LEU A 438 5.88 -24.40 -4.38
C LEU A 438 5.66 -25.89 -4.59
N MET A 439 5.25 -26.30 -5.79
CA MET A 439 5.06 -27.71 -6.11
C MET A 439 6.36 -28.50 -6.05
N GLN A 440 7.49 -27.96 -6.49
CA GLN A 440 8.81 -28.58 -6.30
C GLN A 440 9.10 -28.81 -4.81
N THR A 441 8.84 -27.80 -3.97
CA THR A 441 8.99 -27.91 -2.51
C THR A 441 8.12 -29.04 -1.94
N ILE A 442 6.89 -29.21 -2.44
CA ILE A 442 5.97 -30.28 -2.03
C ILE A 442 6.41 -31.65 -2.58
N HIS A 443 6.91 -31.71 -3.80
CA HIS A 443 7.42 -32.94 -4.41
C HIS A 443 8.63 -33.49 -3.65
N ASP A 444 9.51 -32.60 -3.20
CA ASP A 444 10.73 -32.95 -2.47
C ASP A 444 10.48 -33.23 -0.97
N TYR A 445 9.31 -32.85 -0.45
CA TYR A 445 8.89 -33.15 0.92
C TYR A 445 8.71 -34.66 1.14
N GLN A 446 9.29 -35.19 2.22
CA GLN A 446 9.27 -36.62 2.56
C GLN A 446 8.07 -37.05 3.40
N GLY A 447 7.37 -36.11 4.03
CA GLY A 447 6.19 -36.38 4.86
C GLY A 447 4.88 -36.50 4.07
N PRO A 448 3.73 -36.54 4.75
CA PRO A 448 2.42 -36.63 4.11
C PRO A 448 2.15 -35.40 3.24
N LYS A 449 1.79 -35.63 1.98
CA LYS A 449 1.54 -34.58 0.99
C LYS A 449 0.04 -34.27 0.90
N PRO A 450 -0.35 -32.99 0.73
CA PRO A 450 -1.74 -32.65 0.45
C PRO A 450 -2.18 -33.17 -0.91
N GLN A 451 -3.48 -33.44 -1.05
CA GLN A 451 -4.10 -33.59 -2.36
C GLN A 451 -3.95 -32.28 -3.15
N THR A 452 -3.79 -32.35 -4.47
CA THR A 452 -3.72 -31.16 -5.34
C THR A 452 -4.85 -31.12 -6.36
N MET A 453 -5.47 -29.95 -6.49
CA MET A 453 -6.45 -29.67 -7.53
C MET A 453 -6.04 -28.40 -8.28
N GLY A 454 -5.84 -28.50 -9.58
CA GLY A 454 -5.59 -27.36 -10.45
C GLY A 454 -6.83 -26.99 -11.24
N MET A 455 -7.10 -25.71 -11.41
CA MET A 455 -8.19 -25.22 -12.26
C MET A 455 -7.64 -24.32 -13.35
N THR A 456 -8.11 -24.49 -14.58
CA THR A 456 -7.72 -23.60 -15.67
C THR A 456 -8.72 -23.60 -16.81
N ALA A 457 -8.76 -22.52 -17.59
CA ALA A 457 -9.46 -22.49 -18.87
C ALA A 457 -8.58 -22.94 -20.06
N SER A 458 -7.26 -22.95 -19.89
CA SER A 458 -6.30 -23.33 -20.92
C SER A 458 -5.11 -24.06 -20.32
N LEU A 459 -4.61 -25.10 -20.99
CA LEU A 459 -3.48 -25.91 -20.49
C LEU A 459 -2.11 -25.37 -20.94
N GLY A 460 -2.05 -24.15 -21.47
CA GLY A 460 -0.78 -23.48 -21.75
C GLY A 460 0.01 -24.04 -22.96
N ALA A 461 -0.62 -24.78 -23.87
CA ALA A 461 -0.01 -25.38 -25.07
C ALA A 461 0.57 -24.37 -26.11
N GLY A 462 0.71 -23.09 -25.75
CA GLY A 462 0.91 -21.97 -26.65
C GLY A 462 2.33 -21.68 -27.14
N MET A 463 3.30 -22.59 -26.96
CA MET A 463 4.67 -22.38 -27.48
C MET A 463 5.01 -23.29 -28.66
N LEU A 464 4.33 -24.43 -28.83
CA LEU A 464 4.63 -25.40 -29.87
C LEU A 464 3.41 -25.60 -30.77
N LEU A 465 3.55 -25.22 -32.04
CA LEU A 465 2.49 -25.27 -33.05
C LEU A 465 2.23 -26.70 -33.58
N THR A 466 2.65 -27.73 -32.84
CA THR A 466 2.47 -29.15 -33.20
C THR A 466 1.70 -29.88 -32.10
N GLU A 467 0.93 -30.91 -32.46
CA GLU A 467 0.15 -31.68 -31.49
C GLU A 467 1.05 -32.39 -30.48
N ASP A 468 2.15 -33.00 -30.90
CA ASP A 468 3.08 -33.66 -29.98
C ASP A 468 3.77 -32.67 -29.04
N GLY A 469 4.07 -31.46 -29.54
CA GLY A 469 4.55 -30.36 -28.70
C GLY A 469 3.51 -29.93 -27.66
N GLY A 470 2.25 -29.78 -28.07
CA GLY A 470 1.13 -29.47 -27.17
C GLY A 470 0.92 -30.55 -26.11
N MET A 471 0.97 -31.83 -26.48
CA MET A 471 0.88 -32.96 -25.55
C MET A 471 2.02 -32.94 -24.53
N LYS A 472 3.26 -32.68 -24.98
CA LYS A 472 4.43 -32.55 -24.10
C LYS A 472 4.21 -31.45 -23.07
N THR A 473 3.72 -30.27 -23.48
CA THR A 473 3.41 -29.17 -22.57
C THR A 473 2.33 -29.53 -21.54
N ILE A 474 1.28 -30.26 -21.96
CA ILE A 474 0.23 -30.73 -21.03
C ILE A 474 0.80 -31.71 -20.01
N TYR A 475 1.61 -32.69 -20.45
CA TYR A 475 2.24 -33.65 -19.55
C TYR A 475 3.19 -32.97 -18.57
N GLU A 476 3.97 -31.98 -19.01
CA GLU A 476 4.84 -31.18 -18.15
C GLU A 476 4.03 -30.40 -17.11
N LEU A 477 2.93 -29.76 -17.49
CA LEU A 477 2.06 -29.04 -16.56
C LEU A 477 1.45 -29.99 -15.51
N MET A 478 0.92 -31.13 -15.95
CA MET A 478 0.35 -32.16 -15.08
C MET A 478 1.41 -32.72 -14.11
N ALA A 479 2.62 -33.01 -14.61
CA ALA A 479 3.75 -33.46 -13.80
C ALA A 479 4.19 -32.42 -12.78
N ASN A 480 4.25 -31.14 -13.16
CA ASN A 480 4.59 -30.04 -12.26
C ASN A 480 3.58 -29.98 -11.08
N LEU A 481 2.28 -30.17 -11.33
CA LEU A 481 1.25 -30.19 -10.29
C LEU A 481 1.17 -31.53 -9.53
N GLY A 482 1.76 -32.60 -10.06
CA GLY A 482 1.57 -33.96 -9.56
C GLY A 482 0.17 -34.52 -9.81
N ALA A 483 -0.52 -34.03 -10.85
CA ALA A 483 -1.87 -34.46 -11.20
C ALA A 483 -1.84 -35.59 -12.24
N THR A 484 -2.51 -36.70 -11.95
CA THR A 484 -2.60 -37.87 -12.86
C THR A 484 -3.89 -37.89 -13.68
N VAL A 485 -4.87 -37.04 -13.33
CA VAL A 485 -6.15 -36.94 -14.02
C VAL A 485 -6.37 -35.55 -14.60
N LEU A 486 -6.83 -35.49 -15.86
CA LEU A 486 -7.31 -34.28 -16.53
C LEU A 486 -8.84 -34.35 -16.64
N ALA A 487 -9.54 -33.68 -15.72
CA ALA A 487 -10.99 -33.53 -15.75
C ALA A 487 -11.37 -32.46 -16.78
N SER A 488 -12.16 -32.85 -17.79
CA SER A 488 -12.68 -31.98 -18.84
C SER A 488 -14.09 -32.45 -19.20
N VAL A 489 -14.96 -31.54 -19.63
CA VAL A 489 -16.36 -31.86 -19.95
C VAL A 489 -16.42 -32.73 -21.21
N ARG A 490 -16.99 -33.93 -21.09
CA ARG A 490 -17.19 -34.91 -22.17
C ARG A 490 -18.67 -35.16 -22.40
N GLN A 491 -19.41 -35.46 -21.34
CA GLN A 491 -20.80 -35.91 -21.44
C GLN A 491 -21.78 -34.74 -21.59
N HIS A 492 -21.53 -33.64 -20.88
CA HIS A 492 -22.48 -32.53 -20.75
C HIS A 492 -22.02 -31.26 -21.51
N GLY A 493 -21.41 -31.44 -22.69
CA GLY A 493 -20.86 -30.35 -23.50
C GLY A 493 -21.93 -29.41 -24.07
N ASP A 494 -23.10 -29.96 -24.37
CA ASP A 494 -24.31 -29.24 -24.79
C ASP A 494 -24.83 -28.30 -23.68
N ILE A 495 -24.88 -28.78 -22.43
CA ILE A 495 -25.27 -27.97 -21.27
C ILE A 495 -24.25 -26.85 -21.04
N LEU A 496 -22.95 -27.16 -21.13
CA LEU A 496 -21.89 -26.15 -20.99
C LEU A 496 -22.05 -25.01 -22.02
N ALA A 497 -22.39 -25.33 -23.27
CA ALA A 497 -22.55 -24.34 -24.33
C ALA A 497 -23.71 -23.36 -24.08
N LEU A 498 -24.75 -23.77 -23.35
CA LEU A 498 -25.88 -22.90 -22.97
C LEU A 498 -25.47 -21.83 -21.94
N TYR A 499 -24.52 -22.16 -21.05
CA TYR A 499 -24.06 -21.25 -19.99
C TYR A 499 -22.82 -20.43 -20.39
N VAL A 500 -22.03 -20.93 -21.33
CA VAL A 500 -20.80 -20.27 -21.80
C VAL A 500 -20.83 -20.15 -23.33
N PRO A 501 -21.63 -19.21 -23.88
CA PRO A 501 -21.65 -18.98 -25.31
C PRO A 501 -20.29 -18.47 -25.79
N LYS A 502 -19.86 -18.91 -26.98
CA LYS A 502 -18.63 -18.43 -27.61
C LYS A 502 -18.92 -17.13 -28.37
N PRO A 503 -18.16 -16.04 -28.16
CA PRO A 503 -18.34 -14.82 -28.93
C PRO A 503 -17.87 -14.99 -30.38
N ASP A 504 -18.46 -14.21 -31.28
CA ASP A 504 -18.03 -14.13 -32.68
C ASP A 504 -16.73 -13.31 -32.80
N ASP A 505 -15.69 -13.92 -33.38
CA ASP A 505 -14.38 -13.30 -33.55
C ASP A 505 -14.23 -12.63 -34.92
N PHE A 506 -13.82 -11.36 -34.91
CA PHE A 506 -13.56 -10.56 -36.12
C PHE A 506 -12.15 -9.96 -36.08
N THR A 507 -11.51 -9.85 -37.24
CA THR A 507 -10.24 -9.12 -37.40
C THR A 507 -10.43 -8.00 -38.43
N LYS A 508 -10.11 -6.77 -38.02
CA LYS A 508 -10.17 -5.54 -38.81
C LYS A 508 -8.75 -5.05 -39.02
N LYS A 509 -8.20 -5.28 -40.21
CA LYS A 509 -6.89 -4.74 -40.58
C LYS A 509 -7.04 -3.28 -41.01
N VAL A 510 -6.18 -2.43 -40.46
CA VAL A 510 -6.06 -1.03 -40.82
C VAL A 510 -4.60 -0.74 -41.14
N ASP A 511 -4.35 0.13 -42.12
CA ASP A 511 -2.99 0.48 -42.53
C ASP A 511 -2.58 1.85 -41.97
N ARG A 512 -1.27 2.03 -41.76
CA ARG A 512 -0.71 3.32 -41.38
C ARG A 512 -0.99 4.32 -42.52
N PRO A 513 -1.45 5.55 -42.22
CA PRO A 513 -1.54 6.60 -43.23
C PRO A 513 -0.20 6.78 -43.94
N GLN A 514 -0.23 6.97 -45.26
CA GLN A 514 0.97 7.36 -46.01
C GLN A 514 1.51 8.68 -45.46
N LEU A 515 2.83 8.88 -45.50
CA LEU A 515 3.50 10.08 -44.96
C LEU A 515 2.93 11.40 -45.52
N GLN A 516 2.51 11.39 -46.79
CA GLN A 516 1.89 12.54 -47.45
C GLN A 516 0.57 12.97 -46.78
N ASN A 517 -0.13 12.02 -46.14
CA ASN A 517 -1.39 12.23 -45.44
C ASN A 517 -1.20 12.36 -43.91
N SER A 518 0.05 12.42 -43.43
CA SER A 518 0.37 12.56 -42.01
C SER A 518 1.53 13.56 -41.82
N PRO A 519 1.25 14.88 -41.93
CA PRO A 519 2.26 15.93 -41.87
C PRO A 519 2.99 15.99 -40.52
N PHE A 520 2.29 15.65 -39.43
CA PHE A 520 2.89 15.56 -38.10
C PHE A 520 3.91 14.42 -38.00
N LEU A 521 3.59 13.22 -38.50
CA LEU A 521 4.51 12.09 -38.51
C LEU A 521 5.76 12.40 -39.34
N ALA A 522 5.59 13.04 -40.50
CA ALA A 522 6.70 13.49 -41.33
C ALA A 522 7.62 14.49 -40.57
N ALA A 523 7.04 15.41 -39.80
CA ALA A 523 7.80 16.33 -38.95
C ALA A 523 8.57 15.60 -37.84
N LEU A 524 7.96 14.61 -37.17
CA LEU A 524 8.67 13.80 -36.16
C LEU A 524 9.88 13.07 -36.73
N ILE A 525 9.72 12.45 -37.89
CA ILE A 525 10.81 11.75 -38.59
C ILE A 525 11.93 12.74 -38.96
N THR A 526 11.56 13.93 -39.43
CA THR A 526 12.54 14.99 -39.75
C THR A 526 13.38 15.37 -38.53
N ILE A 527 12.78 15.52 -37.35
CA ILE A 527 13.49 15.83 -36.10
C ILE A 527 14.40 14.67 -35.70
N MET A 528 13.92 13.42 -35.80
CA MET A 528 14.72 12.24 -35.52
C MET A 528 15.95 12.16 -36.44
N GLU A 529 15.79 12.40 -37.73
CA GLU A 529 16.88 12.40 -38.70
C GLU A 529 17.92 13.49 -38.43
N ARG A 530 17.50 14.68 -37.95
CA ARG A 530 18.43 15.76 -37.56
C ARG A 530 19.28 15.33 -36.35
N ILE A 531 18.66 14.75 -35.32
CA ILE A 531 19.39 14.25 -34.14
C ILE A 531 20.32 13.08 -34.52
N GLN A 532 19.87 12.16 -35.37
CA GLN A 532 20.70 11.06 -35.87
C GLN A 532 21.93 11.57 -36.63
N ARG A 533 21.76 12.57 -37.50
CA ARG A 533 22.87 13.20 -38.25
C ARG A 533 23.88 13.87 -37.32
N ASP A 534 23.41 14.54 -36.28
CA ASP A 534 24.28 15.20 -35.30
C ASP A 534 25.16 14.20 -34.52
N VAL A 535 24.62 13.02 -34.19
CA VAL A 535 25.33 12.02 -33.36
C VAL A 535 26.15 11.01 -34.17
N GLU A 536 25.83 10.81 -35.45
CA GLU A 536 26.49 9.84 -36.33
C GLU A 536 28.02 9.95 -36.37
N PRO A 537 28.65 11.15 -36.42
CA PRO A 537 30.11 11.27 -36.42
C PRO A 537 30.75 10.69 -35.15
N GLN A 538 30.09 10.86 -33.99
CA GLN A 538 30.58 10.37 -32.72
C GLN A 538 30.41 8.85 -32.59
N LEU A 539 29.28 8.32 -33.04
CA LEU A 539 29.08 6.87 -33.12
C LEU A 539 30.11 6.22 -34.06
N LYS A 540 30.45 6.86 -35.19
CA LYS A 540 31.50 6.37 -36.10
C LYS A 540 32.89 6.38 -35.46
N LYS A 541 33.22 7.38 -34.64
CA LYS A 541 34.49 7.40 -33.88
C LYS A 541 34.64 6.17 -32.98
N LEU A 542 33.53 5.68 -32.41
CA LEU A 542 33.51 4.47 -31.57
C LEU A 542 33.67 3.15 -32.36
N THR A 543 33.68 3.21 -33.70
CA THR A 543 33.97 2.04 -34.56
C THR A 543 35.45 1.93 -34.94
N ILE A 544 36.25 2.94 -34.61
CA ILE A 544 37.68 3.04 -34.92
C ILE A 544 38.47 2.78 -33.63
N ASP A 545 39.59 2.04 -33.76
CA ASP A 545 40.39 1.54 -32.64
C ASP A 545 41.15 2.67 -31.95
N ASN A 546 40.55 3.26 -30.92
CA ASN A 546 41.16 4.32 -30.11
C ASN A 546 40.95 3.94 -28.65
N GLU A 547 42.02 3.61 -27.91
CA GLU A 547 42.23 3.66 -26.43
C GLU A 547 41.06 3.33 -25.45
N THR A 548 39.91 2.82 -25.90
CA THR A 548 38.62 2.80 -25.18
C THR A 548 38.23 1.41 -24.69
N GLY A 549 39.01 0.38 -25.04
CA GLY A 549 38.86 -1.00 -24.57
C GLY A 549 37.69 -1.80 -25.20
N TYR A 550 36.84 -1.18 -26.02
CA TYR A 550 35.70 -1.86 -26.67
C TYR A 550 35.38 -1.25 -28.04
N LYS A 551 35.32 -2.09 -29.09
CA LYS A 551 35.09 -1.66 -30.48
C LYS A 551 33.69 -2.03 -30.95
N LEU A 552 32.91 -1.03 -31.36
CA LEU A 552 31.61 -1.22 -32.00
C LEU A 552 31.78 -1.59 -33.48
N THR A 553 30.94 -2.48 -33.98
CA THR A 553 30.85 -2.80 -35.41
C THR A 553 30.10 -1.72 -36.18
N LYS A 554 30.35 -1.61 -37.49
CA LYS A 554 29.64 -0.67 -38.37
C LYS A 554 28.13 -0.93 -38.44
N GLU A 555 27.71 -2.18 -38.22
CA GLU A 555 26.30 -2.57 -38.21
C GLU A 555 25.61 -2.19 -36.89
N GLU A 556 26.33 -2.22 -35.76
CA GLU A 556 25.79 -1.86 -34.45
C GLU A 556 25.46 -0.38 -34.32
N VAL A 557 26.17 0.50 -35.04
CA VAL A 557 25.94 1.96 -34.98
C VAL A 557 24.89 2.45 -35.98
N ARG A 558 24.33 1.56 -36.82
CA ARG A 558 23.33 1.93 -37.82
C ARG A 558 21.94 2.00 -37.20
N PHE A 559 21.23 3.09 -37.47
CA PHE A 559 19.83 3.23 -37.11
C PHE A 559 18.92 2.45 -38.06
N GLU A 560 17.89 1.82 -37.52
CA GLU A 560 16.81 1.19 -38.29
C GLU A 560 15.85 2.24 -38.85
N ASP A 561 14.87 1.83 -39.66
CA ASP A 561 13.77 2.71 -40.10
C ASP A 561 12.86 3.10 -38.90
N PRO A 562 12.66 4.41 -38.61
CA PRO A 562 11.77 4.88 -37.53
C PRO A 562 10.31 4.41 -37.65
N LEU A 563 9.84 4.12 -38.87
CA LEU A 563 8.47 3.61 -39.12
C LEU A 563 8.30 2.15 -38.68
N VAL A 564 9.39 1.40 -38.55
CA VAL A 564 9.42 0.07 -37.95
C VAL A 564 9.71 0.22 -36.45
N THR A 565 8.79 0.89 -35.76
CA THR A 565 9.00 1.47 -34.43
C THR A 565 9.48 0.44 -33.38
N GLU A 566 9.01 -0.81 -33.41
CA GLU A 566 9.48 -1.85 -32.50
C GLU A 566 10.96 -2.20 -32.69
N LYS A 567 11.40 -2.41 -33.94
CA LYS A 567 12.81 -2.70 -34.26
C LYS A 567 13.70 -1.50 -33.94
N TYR A 568 13.22 -0.30 -34.22
CA TYR A 568 13.92 0.95 -33.92
C TYR A 568 14.16 1.14 -32.41
N ILE A 569 13.13 0.94 -31.57
CA ILE A 569 13.26 1.02 -30.11
C ILE A 569 14.21 -0.07 -29.58
N GLN A 570 14.11 -1.30 -30.10
CA GLN A 570 15.02 -2.38 -29.73
C GLN A 570 16.47 -2.02 -30.06
N ARG A 571 16.72 -1.46 -31.26
CA ARG A 571 18.05 -0.99 -31.67
C ARG A 571 18.58 0.08 -30.73
N ILE A 572 17.80 1.12 -30.41
CA ILE A 572 18.20 2.18 -29.46
C ILE A 572 18.61 1.60 -28.11
N ASN A 573 17.79 0.71 -27.55
CA ASN A 573 18.06 0.11 -26.23
C ASN A 573 19.32 -0.77 -26.25
N THR A 574 19.55 -1.50 -27.34
CA THR A 574 20.77 -2.29 -27.52
C THR A 574 21.99 -1.38 -27.61
N LEU A 575 21.97 -0.33 -28.43
CA LEU A 575 23.10 0.63 -28.48
C LEU A 575 23.36 1.27 -27.11
N SER A 576 22.32 1.72 -26.41
CA SER A 576 22.46 2.32 -25.08
C SER A 576 23.13 1.36 -24.08
N THR A 577 22.79 0.08 -24.15
CA THR A 577 23.43 -0.96 -23.32
C THR A 577 24.89 -1.20 -23.72
N THR A 578 25.20 -1.18 -25.01
CA THR A 578 26.56 -1.36 -25.51
C THR A 578 27.46 -0.16 -25.17
N LEU A 579 26.95 1.07 -25.31
CA LEU A 579 27.66 2.29 -24.92
C LEU A 579 28.03 2.31 -23.43
N ALA A 580 27.24 1.67 -22.58
CA ALA A 580 27.53 1.56 -21.15
C ALA A 580 28.77 0.70 -20.83
N ARG A 581 29.29 -0.09 -21.78
CA ARG A 581 30.50 -0.93 -21.61
C ARG A 581 31.81 -0.20 -21.90
N ILE A 582 31.75 1.03 -22.40
CA ILE A 582 32.92 1.78 -22.86
C ILE A 582 33.57 2.52 -21.67
N HIS A 583 34.88 2.37 -21.51
CA HIS A 583 35.64 2.90 -20.36
C HIS A 583 35.75 4.43 -20.35
N ASN A 584 35.85 5.06 -21.53
CA ASN A 584 36.13 6.49 -21.64
C ASN A 584 34.83 7.33 -21.63
N GLY A 585 34.63 8.10 -20.56
CA GLY A 585 33.40 8.84 -20.29
C GLY A 585 33.07 9.93 -21.31
N ASP A 586 34.09 10.52 -21.93
CA ASP A 586 33.89 11.67 -22.82
C ASP A 586 33.28 11.28 -24.17
N TYR A 587 33.57 10.07 -24.67
CA TYR A 587 33.09 9.60 -25.98
C TYR A 587 31.69 8.97 -25.92
N LYS A 588 31.22 8.55 -24.73
CA LYS A 588 29.92 7.89 -24.55
C LYS A 588 28.78 8.86 -24.24
N PHE A 589 29.10 10.04 -23.71
CA PHE A 589 28.14 10.92 -23.07
C PHE A 589 27.11 11.51 -24.06
N GLU A 590 27.56 12.12 -25.15
CA GLU A 590 26.67 12.71 -26.14
C GLU A 590 25.84 11.67 -26.94
N PRO A 591 26.42 10.53 -27.39
CA PRO A 591 25.62 9.48 -28.00
C PRO A 591 24.54 8.91 -27.08
N TYR A 592 24.85 8.74 -25.80
CA TYR A 592 23.87 8.27 -24.81
C TYR A 592 22.69 9.25 -24.68
N ILE A 593 22.97 10.57 -24.58
CA ILE A 593 21.92 11.60 -24.50
C ILE A 593 21.08 11.60 -25.78
N ALA A 594 21.68 11.53 -26.97
CA ALA A 594 20.96 11.49 -28.23
C ALA A 594 19.98 10.30 -28.29
N LEU A 595 20.39 9.12 -27.80
CA LEU A 595 19.53 7.93 -27.73
C LEU A 595 18.31 8.13 -26.81
N GLU A 596 18.44 8.88 -25.70
CA GLU A 596 17.31 9.21 -24.82
C GLU A 596 16.27 10.08 -25.56
N TYR A 597 16.72 11.10 -26.32
CA TYR A 597 15.83 11.94 -27.14
C TYR A 597 15.16 11.13 -28.26
N LEU A 598 15.91 10.28 -28.97
CA LEU A 598 15.37 9.41 -30.02
C LEU A 598 14.35 8.40 -29.47
N ASN A 599 14.56 7.90 -28.26
CA ASN A 599 13.60 7.01 -27.59
C ASN A 599 12.28 7.73 -27.30
N VAL A 600 12.32 8.98 -26.84
CA VAL A 600 11.10 9.81 -26.64
C VAL A 600 10.38 10.05 -27.98
N LEU A 601 11.10 10.40 -29.06
CA LEU A 601 10.49 10.56 -30.39
C LEU A 601 9.86 9.26 -30.91
N SER A 602 10.54 8.14 -30.73
CA SER A 602 10.02 6.83 -31.15
C SER A 602 8.77 6.41 -30.36
N GLN A 603 8.72 6.73 -29.06
CA GLN A 603 7.51 6.56 -28.26
C GLN A 603 6.37 7.48 -28.73
N ALA A 604 6.69 8.72 -29.13
CA ALA A 604 5.70 9.64 -29.68
C ALA A 604 5.11 9.16 -31.01
N ILE A 605 5.91 8.53 -31.89
CA ILE A 605 5.42 7.85 -33.09
C ILE A 605 4.46 6.71 -32.71
N SER A 606 4.84 5.87 -31.74
CA SER A 606 3.96 4.78 -31.26
C SER A 606 2.61 5.30 -30.75
N ILE A 607 2.60 6.45 -30.06
CA ILE A 607 1.37 7.10 -29.58
C ILE A 607 0.60 7.66 -30.79
N ASN A 608 1.29 8.32 -31.72
CA ASN A 608 0.68 8.87 -32.93
C ASN A 608 -0.02 7.79 -33.75
N ASP A 609 0.54 6.59 -33.84
CA ASP A 609 -0.05 5.48 -34.60
C ASP A 609 -1.39 5.01 -34.03
N LEU A 610 -1.59 5.16 -32.72
CA LEU A 610 -2.73 4.62 -31.98
C LEU A 610 -3.73 5.69 -31.52
N MET A 611 -3.37 6.97 -31.56
CA MET A 611 -4.12 8.07 -30.96
C MET A 611 -4.10 9.30 -31.87
N PRO A 612 -5.05 10.26 -31.75
CA PRO A 612 -4.93 11.56 -32.41
C PRO A 612 -3.62 12.28 -32.07
N ALA A 613 -3.09 13.06 -33.01
CA ALA A 613 -1.74 13.62 -32.92
C ALA A 613 -1.52 14.59 -31.77
N ARG A 614 -2.58 15.28 -31.32
CA ARG A 614 -2.54 16.13 -30.11
C ARG A 614 -2.00 15.42 -28.87
N TYR A 615 -2.27 14.11 -28.70
CA TYR A 615 -1.77 13.34 -27.56
C TYR A 615 -0.28 13.04 -27.69
N SER A 616 0.19 12.76 -28.90
CA SER A 616 1.62 12.61 -29.20
C SER A 616 2.38 13.92 -28.96
N LEU A 617 1.81 15.05 -29.37
CA LEU A 617 2.36 16.38 -29.12
C LEU A 617 2.47 16.72 -27.62
N GLN A 618 1.41 16.46 -26.83
CA GLN A 618 1.43 16.68 -25.38
C GLN A 618 2.51 15.84 -24.70
N TYR A 619 2.62 14.56 -25.08
CA TYR A 619 3.68 13.68 -24.60
C TYR A 619 5.08 14.23 -24.94
N LEU A 620 5.29 14.70 -26.17
CA LEU A 620 6.57 15.29 -26.59
C LEU A 620 6.91 16.54 -25.81
N GLN A 621 5.98 17.50 -25.69
CA GLN A 621 6.23 18.76 -24.97
C GLN A 621 6.63 18.52 -23.51
N LYS A 622 6.00 17.54 -22.86
CA LYS A 622 6.33 17.17 -21.48
C LYS A 622 7.71 16.51 -21.38
N ASN A 623 7.98 15.48 -22.17
CA ASN A 623 9.17 14.65 -22.01
C ASN A 623 10.43 15.29 -22.60
N MET A 624 10.32 16.09 -23.67
CA MET A 624 11.46 16.83 -24.24
C MET A 624 12.00 17.88 -23.27
N ARG A 625 11.10 18.61 -22.59
CA ARG A 625 11.50 19.57 -21.55
C ARG A 625 12.17 18.87 -20.37
N ALA A 626 11.58 17.77 -19.90
CA ALA A 626 12.17 16.97 -18.82
C ALA A 626 13.56 16.43 -19.17
N LEU A 627 13.80 16.03 -20.43
CA LEU A 627 15.15 15.63 -20.88
C LEU A 627 16.14 16.79 -20.93
N ARG A 628 15.71 17.96 -21.40
CA ARG A 628 16.55 19.17 -21.39
C ARG A 628 16.96 19.52 -19.96
N ASP A 629 16.01 19.54 -19.04
CA ASP A 629 16.24 19.91 -17.64
C ASP A 629 17.05 18.82 -16.89
N LYS A 630 16.96 17.55 -17.31
CA LYS A 630 17.77 16.44 -16.77
C LYS A 630 19.25 16.54 -17.16
N PHE A 631 19.55 17.08 -18.34
CA PHE A 631 20.90 17.12 -18.91
C PHE A 631 21.32 18.56 -19.20
N GLU A 632 21.96 19.23 -18.23
CA GLU A 632 22.46 20.61 -18.32
C GLU A 632 23.77 20.70 -19.13
N VAL A 633 23.72 20.32 -20.40
CA VAL A 633 24.89 20.27 -21.30
C VAL A 633 24.58 20.81 -22.69
N GLU A 634 25.62 21.25 -23.41
CA GLU A 634 25.47 21.90 -24.72
C GLU A 634 24.78 20.99 -25.76
N CYS A 635 25.16 19.71 -25.83
CA CYS A 635 24.57 18.76 -26.78
C CYS A 635 23.07 18.52 -26.53
N SER A 636 22.65 18.45 -25.26
CA SER A 636 21.22 18.37 -24.88
C SER A 636 20.45 19.60 -25.36
N SER A 637 21.03 20.79 -25.18
CA SER A 637 20.43 22.04 -25.68
C SER A 637 20.33 22.05 -27.21
N ARG A 638 21.33 21.50 -27.92
CA ARG A 638 21.30 21.36 -29.39
C ARG A 638 20.20 20.41 -29.86
N PHE A 639 20.06 19.25 -29.22
CA PHE A 639 18.99 18.28 -29.56
C PHE A 639 17.59 18.84 -29.26
N TYR A 640 17.42 19.54 -28.14
CA TYR A 640 16.16 20.21 -27.81
C TYR A 640 15.81 21.29 -28.84
N LYS A 641 16.79 22.08 -29.34
CA LYS A 641 16.55 23.09 -30.38
C LYS A 641 15.95 22.51 -31.67
N HIS A 642 16.33 21.29 -32.07
CA HIS A 642 15.71 20.64 -33.24
C HIS A 642 14.21 20.43 -33.06
N PHE A 643 13.76 20.12 -31.83
CA PHE A 643 12.35 20.02 -31.48
C PHE A 643 11.69 21.40 -31.35
N ASP A 644 12.35 22.34 -30.68
CA ASP A 644 11.81 23.68 -30.39
C ASP A 644 11.57 24.48 -31.68
N ASN A 645 12.50 24.40 -32.63
CA ASN A 645 12.39 25.06 -33.94
C ASN A 645 11.18 24.57 -34.75
N ASP A 646 10.82 23.29 -34.62
CA ASP A 646 9.70 22.69 -35.35
C ASP A 646 8.41 22.66 -34.50
N LEU A 647 8.42 23.21 -33.27
CA LEU A 647 7.31 23.09 -32.32
C LEU A 647 6.01 23.73 -32.82
N GLU A 648 6.08 24.93 -33.41
CA GLU A 648 4.89 25.58 -33.98
C GLU A 648 4.34 24.82 -35.18
N LYS A 649 5.24 24.30 -36.04
CA LYS A 649 4.85 23.42 -37.15
C LYS A 649 4.18 22.13 -36.65
N LEU A 650 4.70 21.53 -35.58
CA LEU A 650 4.11 20.36 -34.95
C LEU A 650 2.74 20.65 -34.35
N LYS A 651 2.56 21.81 -33.70
CA LYS A 651 1.26 22.26 -33.18
C LYS A 651 0.23 22.43 -34.28
N GLN A 652 0.61 23.06 -35.39
CA GLN A 652 -0.27 23.24 -36.55
C GLN A 652 -0.60 21.89 -37.19
N SER A 653 0.42 21.08 -37.49
CA SER A 653 0.24 19.77 -38.11
C SER A 653 -0.62 18.84 -37.27
N ALA A 654 -0.49 18.87 -35.94
CA ALA A 654 -1.30 18.05 -35.04
C ALA A 654 -2.79 18.44 -35.02
N ARG A 655 -3.13 19.69 -35.35
CA ARG A 655 -4.52 20.17 -35.48
C ARG A 655 -5.13 19.79 -36.83
N GLU A 656 -4.33 19.86 -37.87
CA GLU A 656 -4.75 19.59 -39.25
C GLU A 656 -4.71 18.10 -39.62
N GLU A 657 -4.07 17.26 -38.81
CA GLU A 657 -3.92 15.84 -39.12
C GLU A 657 -5.27 15.11 -39.13
N PRO A 658 -5.59 14.38 -40.22
CA PRO A 658 -6.84 13.65 -40.32
C PRO A 658 -6.94 12.55 -39.25
N LYS A 659 -8.19 12.19 -38.92
CA LYS A 659 -8.45 11.08 -38.00
C LYS A 659 -7.86 9.80 -38.56
N LYS A 660 -7.07 9.09 -37.73
CA LYS A 660 -6.38 7.87 -38.13
C LYS A 660 -7.35 6.72 -38.36
N PRO A 661 -7.09 5.83 -39.34
CA PRO A 661 -7.96 4.69 -39.65
C PRO A 661 -8.27 3.81 -38.43
N ILE A 662 -7.27 3.53 -37.59
CA ILE A 662 -7.45 2.71 -36.39
C ILE A 662 -8.41 3.34 -35.36
N VAL A 663 -8.33 4.67 -35.19
CA VAL A 663 -9.20 5.42 -34.28
C VAL A 663 -10.62 5.48 -34.84
N ALA A 664 -10.75 5.70 -36.15
CA ALA A 664 -12.05 5.71 -36.82
C ALA A 664 -12.77 4.35 -36.73
N GLU A 665 -12.04 3.24 -36.91
CA GLU A 665 -12.61 1.89 -36.77
C GLU A 665 -13.01 1.59 -35.32
N LEU A 666 -12.24 2.03 -34.33
CA LEU A 666 -12.62 1.91 -32.91
C LEU A 666 -13.93 2.65 -32.60
N GLU A 667 -14.05 3.90 -33.04
CA GLU A 667 -15.29 4.66 -32.83
C GLU A 667 -16.49 4.01 -33.51
N LYS A 668 -16.29 3.51 -34.73
CA LYS A 668 -17.34 2.82 -35.48
C LYS A 668 -17.82 1.59 -34.74
N GLU A 669 -16.91 0.71 -34.30
CA GLU A 669 -17.28 -0.51 -33.57
C GLU A 669 -17.99 -0.23 -32.24
N LEU A 670 -17.59 0.84 -31.53
CA LEU A 670 -18.29 1.29 -30.33
C LEU A 670 -19.69 1.82 -30.68
N LYS A 671 -19.80 2.77 -31.61
CA LYS A 671 -21.08 3.38 -32.01
C LYS A 671 -22.06 2.34 -32.55
N ASP A 672 -21.60 1.40 -33.38
CA ASP A 672 -22.42 0.32 -33.93
C ASP A 672 -22.96 -0.60 -32.83
N GLN A 673 -22.17 -0.90 -31.79
CA GLN A 673 -22.61 -1.75 -30.69
C GLN A 673 -23.59 -1.01 -29.77
N PHE A 674 -23.23 0.20 -29.34
CA PHE A 674 -24.08 0.99 -28.43
C PHE A 674 -25.35 1.51 -29.11
N GLY A 675 -25.35 1.65 -30.44
CA GLY A 675 -26.55 1.94 -31.22
C GLY A 675 -27.50 0.74 -31.37
N LYS A 676 -27.00 -0.50 -31.28
CA LYS A 676 -27.84 -1.71 -31.25
C LYS A 676 -28.44 -1.98 -29.88
N ASP A 677 -27.66 -1.76 -28.83
CA ASP A 677 -28.07 -1.94 -27.45
C ASP A 677 -27.40 -0.90 -26.56
N GLU A 678 -28.18 0.04 -26.02
CA GLU A 678 -27.69 1.10 -25.13
C GLU A 678 -27.13 0.57 -23.81
N ASN A 679 -27.56 -0.62 -23.37
CA ASN A 679 -27.08 -1.29 -22.16
C ASN A 679 -25.83 -2.15 -22.41
N SER A 680 -25.26 -2.07 -23.62
CA SER A 680 -24.01 -2.73 -23.96
C SER A 680 -22.89 -2.39 -22.97
N ARG A 681 -21.97 -3.34 -22.81
CA ARG A 681 -20.76 -3.17 -22.00
C ARG A 681 -19.56 -3.62 -22.82
N ALA A 682 -18.56 -2.76 -22.92
CA ALA A 682 -17.38 -3.03 -23.74
C ALA A 682 -16.07 -3.00 -22.93
N ILE A 683 -15.13 -3.87 -23.29
CA ILE A 683 -13.76 -3.85 -22.76
C ILE A 683 -12.80 -3.67 -23.93
N ILE A 684 -11.95 -2.65 -23.84
CA ILE A 684 -10.91 -2.34 -24.82
C ILE A 684 -9.56 -2.72 -24.23
N PHE A 685 -8.94 -3.77 -24.78
CA PHE A 685 -7.60 -4.21 -24.39
C PHE A 685 -6.52 -3.47 -25.16
N VAL A 686 -5.57 -2.90 -24.41
CA VAL A 686 -4.38 -2.20 -24.94
C VAL A 686 -3.11 -2.74 -24.29
N THR A 687 -1.97 -2.60 -24.97
CA THR A 687 -0.70 -3.15 -24.48
C THR A 687 -0.01 -2.24 -23.44
N ARG A 688 -0.13 -0.90 -23.57
CA ARG A 688 0.57 0.07 -22.72
C ARG A 688 -0.40 0.77 -21.75
N ARG A 689 0.08 1.02 -20.52
CA ARG A 689 -0.68 1.73 -19.47
C ARG A 689 -0.99 3.18 -19.85
N SER A 690 -0.04 3.87 -20.47
CA SER A 690 -0.25 5.23 -20.98
C SER A 690 -1.38 5.25 -22.02
N THR A 691 -1.37 4.32 -22.97
CA THR A 691 -2.44 4.20 -23.97
C THR A 691 -3.80 3.94 -23.31
N ALA A 692 -3.88 3.16 -22.23
CA ALA A 692 -5.16 2.95 -21.53
C ALA A 692 -5.75 4.26 -20.98
N VAL A 693 -4.91 5.08 -20.37
CA VAL A 693 -5.29 6.37 -19.78
C VAL A 693 -5.64 7.38 -20.86
N GLU A 694 -4.77 7.55 -21.86
CA GLU A 694 -4.99 8.51 -22.94
C GLU A 694 -6.21 8.15 -23.79
N LEU A 695 -6.45 6.85 -24.05
CA LEU A 695 -7.62 6.41 -24.79
C LEU A 695 -8.91 6.61 -24.01
N MET A 696 -8.90 6.41 -22.69
CA MET A 696 -10.03 6.74 -21.83
C MET A 696 -10.33 8.26 -21.87
N HIS A 697 -9.30 9.10 -21.77
CA HIS A 697 -9.47 10.55 -21.88
C HIS A 697 -10.02 10.95 -23.24
N TYR A 698 -9.51 10.37 -24.32
CA TYR A 698 -10.01 10.59 -25.68
C TYR A 698 -11.49 10.27 -25.81
N LEU A 699 -11.89 9.05 -25.45
CA LEU A 699 -13.28 8.59 -25.62
C LEU A 699 -14.27 9.42 -24.79
N ASN A 700 -13.86 9.91 -23.63
CA ASN A 700 -14.68 10.80 -22.79
C ASN A 700 -14.69 12.26 -23.27
N THR A 701 -13.56 12.80 -23.73
CA THR A 701 -13.42 14.21 -24.13
C THR A 701 -14.12 14.49 -25.45
N ASP A 702 -14.02 13.57 -26.41
CA ASP A 702 -14.64 13.71 -27.73
C ASP A 702 -16.06 13.10 -27.75
N GLU A 703 -16.60 12.77 -26.57
CA GLU A 703 -17.96 12.25 -26.36
C GLU A 703 -18.36 11.17 -27.38
N VAL A 704 -17.45 10.23 -27.64
CA VAL A 704 -17.63 9.19 -28.67
C VAL A 704 -18.91 8.37 -28.43
N LEU A 705 -19.28 8.21 -27.15
CA LEU A 705 -20.47 7.51 -26.69
C LEU A 705 -21.65 8.46 -26.37
N GLY A 706 -21.57 9.73 -26.73
CA GLY A 706 -22.62 10.73 -26.56
C GLY A 706 -22.79 11.32 -25.15
N HIS A 707 -22.03 10.84 -24.15
CA HIS A 707 -22.04 11.42 -22.80
C HIS A 707 -20.64 11.36 -22.17
N PRO A 708 -20.21 12.41 -21.44
CA PRO A 708 -18.95 12.37 -20.72
C PRO A 708 -18.98 11.34 -19.59
N ASN A 709 -17.79 10.86 -19.21
CA ASN A 709 -17.56 9.99 -18.04
C ASN A 709 -18.13 8.55 -18.13
N LEU A 710 -18.51 8.06 -19.32
CA LEU A 710 -18.93 6.67 -19.52
C LEU A 710 -17.77 5.67 -19.62
N VAL A 711 -16.55 6.16 -19.85
CA VAL A 711 -15.36 5.32 -20.01
C VAL A 711 -14.50 5.38 -18.75
N GLY A 712 -14.03 4.22 -18.29
CA GLY A 712 -13.04 4.04 -17.23
C GLY A 712 -11.77 3.35 -17.74
N PHE A 713 -10.74 3.23 -16.90
CA PHE A 713 -9.52 2.50 -17.24
C PHE A 713 -9.07 1.58 -16.11
N VAL A 714 -8.41 0.47 -16.46
CA VAL A 714 -7.85 -0.49 -15.50
C VAL A 714 -6.40 -0.89 -15.89
N THR A 715 -5.42 -0.51 -15.07
CA THR A 715 -3.98 -0.78 -15.29
C THR A 715 -3.32 -1.42 -14.07
N SER A 716 -2.11 -1.97 -14.22
CA SER A 716 -1.45 -2.74 -13.14
C SER A 716 -0.94 -1.85 -11.98
N THR A 717 -0.96 -2.42 -10.77
CA THR A 717 -0.33 -1.86 -9.57
C THR A 717 1.20 -2.03 -9.67
N SER A 718 1.96 -1.00 -10.05
CA SER A 718 3.44 -1.07 -10.10
C SER A 718 4.12 0.08 -9.35
N LYS A 719 5.24 -0.25 -8.67
CA LYS A 719 6.15 0.69 -7.98
C LYS A 719 7.16 1.41 -8.92
N LYS A 720 7.40 0.92 -10.15
CA LYS A 720 8.52 1.39 -11.02
C LYS A 720 8.21 2.62 -11.87
N SER A 721 6.93 2.95 -12.05
CA SER A 721 6.51 4.23 -12.65
C SER A 721 5.24 4.69 -11.93
N THR A 722 5.34 5.79 -11.19
CA THR A 722 4.20 6.46 -10.55
C THR A 722 3.21 6.98 -11.58
N GLU A 723 3.67 7.23 -12.80
CA GLU A 723 2.86 7.58 -13.96
C GLU A 723 2.05 6.37 -14.45
N TYR A 724 0.72 6.49 -14.44
CA TYR A 724 -0.28 5.57 -15.03
C TYR A 724 -0.53 4.21 -14.34
N GLY A 725 -0.02 4.00 -13.12
CA GLY A 725 -0.39 2.84 -12.28
C GLY A 725 -1.59 3.14 -11.40
N GLN A 726 -2.49 2.16 -11.24
CA GLN A 726 -3.61 2.25 -10.29
C GLN A 726 -3.34 1.49 -8.99
N THR A 727 -3.92 1.97 -7.89
CA THR A 727 -3.99 1.20 -6.64
C THR A 727 -5.05 0.10 -6.75
N GLN A 728 -5.01 -0.88 -5.83
CA GLN A 728 -6.02 -1.94 -5.80
C GLN A 728 -7.42 -1.37 -5.54
N GLU A 729 -7.53 -0.38 -4.65
CA GLU A 729 -8.79 0.31 -4.37
C GLU A 729 -9.34 1.05 -5.59
N GLU A 730 -8.47 1.73 -6.34
CA GLU A 730 -8.85 2.43 -7.58
C GLU A 730 -9.37 1.43 -8.63
N GLN A 731 -8.71 0.27 -8.79
CA GLN A 731 -9.16 -0.79 -9.70
C GLN A 731 -10.53 -1.32 -9.29
N THR A 732 -10.70 -1.70 -8.02
CA THR A 732 -11.97 -2.24 -7.50
C THR A 732 -13.11 -1.24 -7.70
N ARG A 733 -12.88 0.04 -7.40
CA ARG A 733 -13.89 1.09 -7.61
C ARG A 733 -14.33 1.20 -9.07
N VAL A 734 -13.39 1.21 -10.02
CA VAL A 734 -13.73 1.32 -11.45
C VAL A 734 -14.49 0.08 -11.93
N LEU A 735 -14.09 -1.11 -11.46
CA LEU A 735 -14.79 -2.36 -11.77
C LEU A 735 -16.20 -2.40 -11.17
N ASP A 736 -16.39 -1.93 -9.94
CA ASP A 736 -17.71 -1.82 -9.32
C ASP A 736 -18.62 -0.83 -10.06
N GLU A 737 -18.08 0.32 -10.48
CA GLU A 737 -18.82 1.28 -11.31
C GLU A 737 -19.22 0.69 -12.67
N PHE A 738 -18.38 -0.15 -13.27
CA PHE A 738 -18.69 -0.87 -14.50
C PHE A 738 -19.72 -1.98 -14.28
N ASN A 739 -19.61 -2.73 -13.20
CA ASN A 739 -20.55 -3.80 -12.85
C ASN A 739 -21.96 -3.26 -12.56
N ARG A 740 -22.05 -2.06 -11.98
CA ARG A 740 -23.31 -1.32 -11.74
C ARG A 740 -23.81 -0.56 -12.99
N GLY A 741 -23.11 -0.60 -14.11
CA GLY A 741 -23.50 0.08 -15.36
C GLY A 741 -23.26 1.59 -15.39
N ARG A 742 -22.62 2.18 -14.36
CA ARG A 742 -22.22 3.60 -14.36
C ARG A 742 -21.09 3.88 -15.36
N LYS A 743 -20.17 2.91 -15.51
CA LYS A 743 -19.20 2.88 -16.60
C LYS A 743 -19.67 1.86 -17.63
N LYS A 744 -19.76 2.27 -18.90
CA LYS A 744 -20.16 1.39 -20.01
C LYS A 744 -18.97 0.78 -20.74
N VAL A 745 -17.81 1.45 -20.69
CA VAL A 745 -16.57 0.97 -21.34
C VAL A 745 -15.40 1.02 -20.37
N ILE A 746 -14.59 -0.03 -20.36
CA ILE A 746 -13.28 -0.03 -19.68
C ILE A 746 -12.17 -0.17 -20.71
N VAL A 747 -11.17 0.71 -20.64
CA VAL A 747 -9.88 0.53 -21.32
C VAL A 747 -8.89 -0.13 -20.36
N ALA A 748 -8.45 -1.34 -20.67
CA ALA A 748 -7.63 -2.13 -19.77
C ALA A 748 -6.35 -2.65 -20.41
N THR A 749 -5.30 -2.81 -19.59
CA THR A 749 -4.19 -3.70 -19.94
C THR A 749 -4.53 -5.16 -19.62
N SER A 750 -3.58 -6.09 -19.72
CA SER A 750 -3.76 -7.52 -19.40
C SER A 750 -4.16 -7.85 -17.94
N VAL A 751 -4.39 -6.83 -17.13
CA VAL A 751 -4.83 -6.94 -15.75
C VAL A 751 -6.25 -7.50 -15.66
N VAL A 752 -7.13 -7.09 -16.58
CA VAL A 752 -8.56 -7.46 -16.60
C VAL A 752 -8.83 -8.78 -17.33
N GLU A 753 -7.82 -9.33 -18.01
CA GLU A 753 -7.95 -10.61 -18.73
C GLU A 753 -8.22 -11.76 -17.76
N GLU A 754 -7.46 -11.79 -16.67
CA GLU A 754 -7.41 -12.90 -15.71
C GLU A 754 -7.95 -12.51 -14.35
N GLY A 755 -8.73 -13.42 -13.77
CA GLY A 755 -9.11 -13.39 -12.36
C GLY A 755 -10.17 -12.36 -11.95
N LEU A 756 -10.06 -11.09 -12.35
CA LEU A 756 -10.91 -10.01 -11.81
C LEU A 756 -12.41 -10.23 -12.08
N ASP A 757 -13.25 -9.87 -11.10
CA ASP A 757 -14.70 -9.95 -11.25
C ASP A 757 -15.23 -8.83 -12.15
N VAL A 758 -15.59 -9.20 -13.37
CA VAL A 758 -16.13 -8.26 -14.35
C VAL A 758 -17.45 -8.81 -14.85
N SER A 759 -18.47 -7.96 -14.77
CA SER A 759 -19.80 -8.19 -15.32
C SER A 759 -19.72 -8.59 -16.79
N THR A 760 -20.74 -9.32 -17.24
CA THR A 760 -20.78 -9.83 -18.60
C THR A 760 -20.76 -8.68 -19.60
N CYS A 761 -19.71 -8.62 -20.42
CA CYS A 761 -19.63 -7.73 -21.57
C CYS A 761 -20.22 -8.41 -22.80
N ASN A 762 -20.70 -7.60 -23.75
CA ASN A 762 -21.16 -8.05 -25.07
C ASN A 762 -20.21 -7.58 -26.20
N LEU A 763 -19.20 -6.77 -25.89
CA LEU A 763 -18.14 -6.39 -26.82
C LEU A 763 -16.76 -6.43 -26.18
N ILE A 764 -15.81 -7.08 -26.85
CA ILE A 764 -14.38 -7.02 -26.54
C ILE A 764 -13.65 -6.45 -27.76
N ILE A 765 -12.87 -5.40 -27.56
CA ILE A 765 -12.01 -4.82 -28.58
C ILE A 765 -10.55 -5.04 -28.18
N LYS A 766 -9.78 -5.66 -29.06
CA LYS A 766 -8.32 -5.76 -28.95
C LYS A 766 -7.72 -4.64 -29.81
N TYR A 767 -7.26 -3.57 -29.18
CA TYR A 767 -6.81 -2.36 -29.88
C TYR A 767 -5.31 -2.41 -30.13
N ASN A 768 -4.94 -2.86 -31.34
CA ASN A 768 -3.56 -3.20 -31.74
C ASN A 768 -2.81 -4.01 -30.67
N SER A 769 -3.51 -4.97 -30.06
CA SER A 769 -3.02 -5.75 -28.92
C SER A 769 -3.37 -7.23 -29.09
N SER A 770 -2.37 -8.04 -29.42
CA SER A 770 -2.49 -9.51 -29.43
C SER A 770 -2.01 -10.07 -28.09
N SER A 771 -2.51 -11.24 -27.76
CA SER A 771 -2.16 -11.95 -26.53
C SER A 771 -1.77 -13.39 -26.82
N ASN A 772 -1.19 -14.08 -25.84
CA ASN A 772 -0.95 -15.51 -25.99
C ASN A 772 -2.27 -16.31 -26.00
N ALA A 773 -2.20 -17.60 -26.32
CA ALA A 773 -3.37 -18.47 -26.44
C ALA A 773 -4.18 -18.57 -25.13
N VAL A 774 -3.51 -18.57 -23.98
CA VAL A 774 -4.14 -18.61 -22.65
C VAL A 774 -5.01 -17.37 -22.43
N GLN A 775 -4.40 -16.20 -22.63
CA GLN A 775 -5.06 -14.89 -22.50
C GLN A 775 -6.19 -14.73 -23.51
N ARG A 776 -6.06 -15.28 -24.73
CA ARG A 776 -7.14 -15.29 -25.72
C ARG A 776 -8.36 -16.06 -25.22
N VAL A 777 -8.17 -17.26 -24.66
CA VAL A 777 -9.26 -18.08 -24.10
C VAL A 777 -9.91 -17.38 -22.89
N GLN A 778 -9.10 -16.76 -22.02
CA GLN A 778 -9.61 -16.05 -20.84
C GLN A 778 -10.38 -14.77 -21.20
N ARG A 779 -9.87 -13.97 -22.15
CA ARG A 779 -10.55 -12.78 -22.68
C ARG A 779 -11.93 -13.15 -23.20
N ARG A 780 -12.04 -14.21 -24.01
CA ARG A 780 -13.34 -14.68 -24.53
C ARG A 780 -14.33 -15.01 -23.43
N GLY A 781 -13.89 -15.57 -22.30
CA GLY A 781 -14.78 -15.83 -21.16
C GLY A 781 -15.24 -14.59 -20.38
N ARG A 782 -14.86 -13.37 -20.77
CA ARG A 782 -15.45 -12.12 -20.29
C ARG A 782 -16.70 -11.73 -21.09
N ALA A 783 -16.69 -12.06 -22.38
CA ALA A 783 -17.79 -11.87 -23.32
C ALA A 783 -18.79 -13.04 -23.23
N ARG A 784 -19.64 -13.00 -22.20
CA ARG A 784 -20.59 -14.09 -21.87
C ARG A 784 -22.05 -13.74 -22.16
N ALA A 785 -22.34 -12.52 -22.58
CA ALA A 785 -23.68 -12.15 -23.00
C ALA A 785 -24.04 -12.91 -24.30
N ARG A 786 -25.33 -13.13 -24.56
CA ARG A 786 -25.76 -13.59 -25.88
C ARG A 786 -25.34 -12.58 -26.94
N ASP A 787 -24.99 -13.08 -28.13
CA ASP A 787 -24.54 -12.26 -29.27
C ASP A 787 -23.30 -11.40 -28.98
N SER A 788 -22.43 -11.89 -28.09
CA SER A 788 -21.18 -11.20 -27.78
C SER A 788 -20.20 -11.23 -28.96
N ARG A 789 -19.45 -10.14 -29.13
CA ARG A 789 -18.46 -9.97 -30.20
C ARG A 789 -17.06 -9.74 -29.65
N SER A 790 -16.06 -10.26 -30.34
CA SER A 790 -14.64 -10.06 -30.07
C SER A 790 -13.95 -9.54 -31.34
N VAL A 791 -13.49 -8.30 -31.32
CA VAL A 791 -12.93 -7.60 -32.49
C VAL A 791 -11.46 -7.28 -32.26
N LEU A 792 -10.58 -7.77 -33.14
CA LEU A 792 -9.19 -7.32 -33.23
C LEU A 792 -9.08 -6.19 -34.25
N ILE A 793 -8.73 -4.99 -33.81
CA ILE A 793 -8.34 -3.90 -34.71
C ILE A 793 -6.82 -3.90 -34.79
N VAL A 794 -6.27 -4.24 -35.95
CA VAL A 794 -4.84 -4.50 -36.12
C VAL A 794 -4.19 -3.53 -37.10
N LEU A 795 -3.16 -2.85 -36.61
CA LEU A 795 -2.30 -1.96 -37.41
C LEU A 795 -0.94 -2.60 -37.71
N SER A 796 -0.42 -3.40 -36.78
CA SER A 796 0.89 -4.06 -36.91
C SER A 796 0.74 -5.49 -37.45
N GLU A 797 1.55 -5.84 -38.44
CA GLU A 797 1.58 -7.20 -39.00
C GLU A 797 2.06 -8.23 -37.96
N ASN A 798 2.97 -7.85 -37.06
CA ASN A 798 3.43 -8.70 -35.95
C ASN A 798 2.27 -9.07 -35.01
N VAL A 799 1.36 -8.11 -34.75
CA VAL A 799 0.18 -8.33 -33.90
C VAL A 799 -0.78 -9.29 -34.59
N ALA A 800 -0.98 -9.16 -35.90
CA ALA A 800 -1.81 -10.10 -36.67
C ALA A 800 -1.24 -11.53 -36.63
N GLN A 801 0.07 -11.68 -36.83
CA GLN A 801 0.75 -12.97 -36.78
C GLN A 801 0.65 -13.61 -35.38
N THR A 802 0.82 -12.82 -34.33
CA THR A 802 0.72 -13.30 -32.94
C THR A 802 -0.69 -13.79 -32.62
N GLU A 803 -1.73 -13.06 -33.06
CA GLU A 803 -3.12 -13.50 -32.90
C GLU A 803 -3.38 -14.82 -33.66
N TYR A 804 -2.87 -14.93 -34.90
CA TYR A 804 -3.00 -16.14 -35.69
C TYR A 804 -2.34 -17.35 -35.00
N GLN A 805 -1.14 -17.18 -34.45
CA GLN A 805 -0.47 -18.20 -33.65
C GLN A 805 -1.29 -18.59 -32.41
N ALA A 806 -1.91 -17.62 -31.72
CA ALA A 806 -2.77 -17.89 -30.58
C ALA A 806 -4.03 -18.71 -30.96
N ILE A 807 -4.65 -18.42 -32.12
CA ILE A 807 -5.77 -19.19 -32.66
C ILE A 807 -5.35 -20.63 -32.97
N LEU A 808 -4.20 -20.81 -33.60
CA LEU A 808 -3.68 -22.15 -33.91
C LEU A 808 -3.37 -22.95 -32.64
N ALA A 809 -2.74 -22.32 -31.64
CA ALA A 809 -2.44 -22.95 -30.36
C ALA A 809 -3.70 -23.39 -29.61
N GLU A 810 -4.79 -22.61 -29.65
CA GLU A 810 -6.10 -23.00 -29.08
C GLU A 810 -6.64 -24.26 -29.78
N LYS A 811 -6.61 -24.30 -31.13
CA LYS A 811 -7.04 -25.48 -31.89
C LYS A 811 -6.19 -26.73 -31.59
N ILE A 812 -4.89 -26.56 -31.39
CA ILE A 812 -3.99 -27.65 -31.02
C ILE A 812 -4.34 -28.16 -29.62
N MET A 813 -4.57 -27.26 -28.66
CA MET A 813 -4.99 -27.63 -27.30
C MET A 813 -6.27 -28.47 -27.32
N ASP A 814 -7.30 -28.06 -28.08
CA ASP A 814 -8.56 -28.81 -28.21
C ASP A 814 -8.32 -30.23 -28.77
N ARG A 815 -7.45 -30.37 -29.78
CA ARG A 815 -7.05 -31.69 -30.32
C ARG A 815 -6.29 -32.53 -29.30
N CYS A 816 -5.40 -31.93 -28.53
CA CYS A 816 -4.67 -32.62 -27.46
C CYS A 816 -5.63 -33.12 -26.37
N VAL A 817 -6.58 -32.28 -25.91
CA VAL A 817 -7.60 -32.69 -24.92
C VAL A 817 -8.41 -33.85 -25.46
N LYS A 818 -8.88 -33.78 -26.72
CA LYS A 818 -9.62 -34.88 -27.35
C LYS A 818 -8.78 -36.18 -27.40
N ARG A 819 -7.51 -36.09 -27.82
CA ARG A 819 -6.58 -37.24 -27.84
C ARG A 819 -6.40 -37.86 -26.45
N ILE A 820 -6.34 -37.06 -25.39
CA ILE A 820 -6.27 -37.56 -24.01
C ILE A 820 -7.58 -38.26 -23.61
N GLN A 821 -8.73 -37.70 -23.99
CA GLN A 821 -10.03 -38.31 -23.74
C GLN A 821 -10.16 -39.67 -24.43
N ASP A 822 -9.67 -39.79 -25.67
CA ASP A 822 -9.69 -41.02 -26.49
C ASP A 822 -8.70 -42.09 -25.98
N GLN A 823 -7.51 -41.69 -25.51
CA GLN A 823 -6.47 -42.61 -25.01
C GLN A 823 -6.79 -43.19 -23.62
N GLY A 824 -7.69 -42.56 -22.87
CA GLY A 824 -8.09 -42.98 -21.52
C GLY A 824 -7.10 -42.58 -20.41
N GLU A 825 -7.58 -42.65 -19.17
CA GLU A 825 -6.85 -42.14 -17.98
C GLU A 825 -5.55 -42.92 -17.70
N ARG A 826 -5.54 -44.25 -17.88
CA ARG A 826 -4.36 -45.09 -17.56
C ARG A 826 -3.13 -44.72 -18.40
N THR A 827 -3.32 -44.43 -19.68
CA THR A 827 -2.23 -44.04 -20.57
C THR A 827 -1.71 -42.64 -20.24
N LEU A 828 -2.61 -41.73 -19.86
CA LEU A 828 -2.25 -40.40 -19.39
C LEU A 828 -1.41 -40.47 -18.12
N GLU A 829 -1.89 -41.22 -17.12
CA GLU A 829 -1.22 -41.41 -15.83
C GLU A 829 0.20 -41.93 -16.01
N LYS A 830 0.39 -42.99 -16.80
CA LYS A 830 1.73 -43.55 -17.09
C LYS A 830 2.69 -42.49 -17.65
N LYS A 831 2.26 -41.74 -18.67
CA LYS A 831 3.10 -40.72 -19.31
C LYS A 831 3.44 -39.56 -18.37
N VAL A 832 2.50 -39.15 -17.51
CA VAL A 832 2.75 -38.09 -16.53
C VAL A 832 3.76 -38.56 -15.48
N LEU A 833 3.64 -39.79 -14.98
CA LEU A 833 4.60 -40.37 -14.04
C LEU A 833 6.01 -40.46 -14.64
N ASP A 834 6.16 -40.89 -15.89
CA ASP A 834 7.44 -40.91 -16.61
C ASP A 834 8.09 -39.50 -16.67
N VAL A 835 7.27 -38.47 -16.91
CA VAL A 835 7.74 -37.07 -16.93
C VAL A 835 8.14 -36.59 -15.52
N MET A 836 7.38 -36.94 -14.48
CA MET A 836 7.69 -36.59 -13.10
C MET A 836 9.03 -37.18 -12.66
N GLU A 837 9.28 -38.46 -12.96
CA GLU A 837 10.54 -39.13 -12.64
C GLU A 837 11.73 -38.47 -13.35
N ARG A 838 11.58 -38.19 -14.66
CA ARG A 838 12.60 -37.47 -15.44
C ARG A 838 12.92 -36.11 -14.83
N GLN A 839 11.90 -35.32 -14.51
CA GLN A 839 12.09 -33.99 -13.91
C GLN A 839 12.74 -34.07 -12.52
N ALA A 840 12.40 -35.06 -11.70
CA ALA A 840 13.04 -35.26 -10.39
C ALA A 840 14.53 -35.57 -10.53
N LYS A 841 14.90 -36.42 -11.49
CA LYS A 841 16.30 -36.73 -11.80
C LYS A 841 17.06 -35.48 -12.30
N GLU A 842 16.49 -34.74 -13.24
CA GLU A 842 17.06 -33.49 -13.75
C GLU A 842 17.28 -32.46 -12.63
N ARG A 843 16.34 -32.32 -11.70
CA ARG A 843 16.48 -31.41 -10.55
C ARG A 843 17.62 -31.82 -9.62
N ARG A 844 17.78 -33.11 -9.33
CA ARG A 844 18.90 -33.60 -8.50
C ARG A 844 20.25 -33.29 -9.13
N VAL A 845 20.41 -33.60 -10.41
CA VAL A 845 21.64 -33.30 -11.17
C VAL A 845 21.90 -31.79 -11.21
N LEU A 846 20.88 -30.97 -11.45
CA LEU A 846 21.03 -29.52 -11.46
C LEU A 846 21.40 -28.95 -10.09
N ALA A 847 20.84 -29.50 -9.00
CA ALA A 847 21.19 -29.10 -7.64
C ALA A 847 22.66 -29.43 -7.31
N GLU A 848 23.13 -30.62 -7.67
CA GLU A 848 24.52 -31.03 -7.53
C GLU A 848 25.47 -30.15 -8.36
N HIS A 849 25.11 -29.87 -9.62
CA HIS A 849 25.90 -28.98 -10.49
C HIS A 849 25.99 -27.57 -9.91
N ARG A 850 24.85 -27.02 -9.46
CA ARG A 850 24.81 -25.70 -8.82
C ARG A 850 25.63 -25.64 -7.54
N MET A 851 25.69 -26.72 -6.75
CA MET A 851 26.57 -26.77 -5.58
C MET A 851 28.04 -26.69 -5.98
N LYS A 852 28.47 -27.48 -6.97
CA LYS A 852 29.85 -27.46 -7.48
C LYS A 852 30.23 -26.12 -8.11
N GLU A 853 29.32 -25.52 -8.90
CA GLU A 853 29.51 -24.18 -9.45
C GLU A 853 29.64 -23.14 -8.34
N ARG A 854 28.77 -23.17 -7.32
CA ARG A 854 28.87 -22.26 -6.16
C ARG A 854 30.21 -22.39 -5.45
N GLU A 855 30.75 -23.60 -5.31
CA GLU A 855 32.07 -23.81 -4.73
C GLU A 855 33.18 -23.21 -5.61
N ALA A 856 33.11 -23.41 -6.93
CA ALA A 856 34.09 -22.85 -7.88
C ALA A 856 34.04 -21.32 -8.00
N LEU A 857 32.91 -20.69 -7.65
CA LEU A 857 32.70 -19.25 -7.71
C LEU A 857 33.15 -18.50 -6.44
N LYS A 858 33.55 -19.20 -5.36
CA LYS A 858 33.96 -18.57 -4.08
C LYS A 858 35.20 -17.69 -4.22
N ASP A 859 36.10 -18.04 -5.13
CA ASP A 859 37.39 -17.36 -5.30
C ASP A 859 37.35 -16.22 -6.32
N LYS A 860 36.21 -16.00 -7.00
CA LYS A 860 36.05 -14.94 -7.99
C LYS A 860 35.66 -13.61 -7.33
N MET A 861 36.48 -12.58 -7.54
CA MET A 861 36.28 -11.25 -6.97
C MET A 861 36.02 -10.21 -8.07
N PHE A 862 35.00 -9.38 -7.84
CA PHE A 862 34.63 -8.29 -8.72
C PHE A 862 34.60 -6.98 -7.94
N THR A 863 35.07 -5.92 -8.58
CA THR A 863 34.92 -4.55 -8.10
C THR A 863 33.60 -3.99 -8.64
N ILE A 864 32.73 -3.49 -7.77
CA ILE A 864 31.45 -2.89 -8.14
C ILE A 864 31.60 -1.37 -8.26
N ARG A 865 31.17 -0.81 -9.39
CA ARG A 865 31.32 0.61 -9.73
C ARG A 865 30.02 1.21 -10.22
N CYS A 866 29.92 2.54 -10.18
CA CYS A 866 28.81 3.29 -10.74
C CYS A 866 28.80 3.20 -12.27
N LYS A 867 27.62 3.02 -12.87
CA LYS A 867 27.47 2.88 -14.33
C LYS A 867 27.79 4.15 -15.13
N ILE A 868 27.64 5.34 -14.53
CA ILE A 868 27.83 6.60 -15.23
C ILE A 868 29.30 7.02 -15.19
N ASP A 869 29.83 7.27 -13.99
CA ASP A 869 31.16 7.86 -13.76
C ASP A 869 32.22 6.83 -13.36
N SER A 870 31.88 5.53 -13.29
CA SER A 870 32.80 4.45 -12.91
C SER A 870 33.40 4.59 -11.50
N THR A 871 32.79 5.41 -10.63
CA THR A 871 33.19 5.58 -9.22
C THR A 871 33.06 4.26 -8.46
N PHE A 872 34.05 3.91 -7.64
CA PHE A 872 34.05 2.70 -6.79
C PHE A 872 32.91 2.72 -5.76
N ILE A 873 32.18 1.60 -5.65
CA ILE A 873 31.06 1.42 -4.72
C ILE A 873 31.45 0.48 -3.57
N CYS A 874 31.80 -0.77 -3.89
CA CYS A 874 32.19 -1.82 -2.95
C CYS A 874 32.81 -3.02 -3.69
N GLN A 875 33.33 -4.00 -2.94
CA GLN A 875 33.77 -5.28 -3.48
C GLN A 875 32.62 -6.29 -3.52
N SER A 876 32.69 -7.27 -4.43
CA SER A 876 31.69 -8.34 -4.54
C SER A 876 31.60 -9.19 -3.26
N THR A 877 32.71 -9.31 -2.53
CA THR A 877 32.79 -10.00 -1.22
C THR A 877 32.01 -9.29 -0.11
N GLU A 878 31.61 -8.04 -0.31
CA GLU A 878 30.85 -7.23 0.64
C GLU A 878 29.35 -7.18 0.29
N VAL A 879 28.93 -7.89 -0.76
CA VAL A 879 27.52 -8.01 -1.11
C VAL A 879 26.91 -9.19 -0.36
N ARG A 880 25.77 -8.94 0.29
CA ARG A 880 24.99 -9.97 0.98
C ARG A 880 23.55 -9.96 0.50
N THR A 881 22.87 -11.09 0.71
CA THR A 881 21.42 -11.18 0.57
C THR A 881 20.74 -11.08 1.94
N ILE A 882 19.60 -10.40 1.99
CA ILE A 882 18.66 -10.39 3.12
C ILE A 882 17.39 -11.09 2.65
N ASN A 883 16.94 -12.11 3.38
CA ASN A 883 15.77 -12.94 3.06
C ASN A 883 15.80 -13.48 1.62
N GLY A 884 17.01 -13.77 1.11
CA GLY A 884 17.25 -14.28 -0.25
C GLY A 884 16.79 -13.38 -1.41
N SER A 885 16.40 -12.12 -1.18
CA SER A 885 15.76 -11.28 -2.21
C SER A 885 16.29 -9.86 -2.30
N SER A 886 16.81 -9.32 -1.20
CA SER A 886 17.36 -7.95 -1.15
C SER A 886 18.87 -8.00 -1.10
N TYR A 887 19.54 -7.38 -2.08
CA TYR A 887 21.00 -7.34 -2.18
C TYR A 887 21.51 -6.06 -1.53
N VAL A 888 22.31 -6.22 -0.48
CA VAL A 888 22.83 -5.13 0.35
C VAL A 888 24.35 -5.13 0.34
N CYS A 889 24.94 -3.94 0.47
CA CYS A 889 26.37 -3.82 0.76
C CYS A 889 26.57 -3.78 2.29
N VAL A 890 27.47 -4.60 2.81
CA VAL A 890 27.84 -4.64 4.23
C VAL A 890 29.22 -4.02 4.50
N ASP A 891 29.75 -3.21 3.58
CA ASP A 891 30.96 -2.40 3.81
C ASP A 891 30.60 -1.16 4.65
N PRO A 892 31.13 -1.02 5.89
CA PRO A 892 30.91 0.15 6.74
C PRO A 892 31.24 1.49 6.07
N SER A 893 32.23 1.52 5.19
CA SER A 893 32.76 2.74 4.56
C SER A 893 31.91 3.26 3.39
N ILE A 894 30.86 2.55 2.99
CA ILE A 894 29.97 2.99 1.90
C ILE A 894 29.28 4.33 2.22
N TRP A 895 29.02 4.61 3.50
CA TRP A 895 28.29 5.79 3.96
C TRP A 895 29.06 7.10 3.76
N SER A 896 30.40 7.07 3.75
CA SER A 896 31.23 8.23 3.47
C SER A 896 31.48 8.44 1.97
N ARG A 897 31.27 7.42 1.14
CA ARG A 897 31.44 7.50 -0.33
C ARG A 897 30.19 7.97 -1.08
N MET A 898 29.01 7.79 -0.50
CA MET A 898 27.71 8.03 -1.15
C MET A 898 26.92 9.13 -0.47
N LYS A 899 26.01 9.77 -1.21
CA LYS A 899 25.08 10.78 -0.67
C LYS A 899 23.73 10.13 -0.40
N ILE A 900 23.21 10.33 0.80
CA ILE A 900 21.83 9.95 1.14
C ILE A 900 20.94 11.10 0.70
N LYS A 901 19.90 10.80 -0.09
CA LYS A 901 18.84 11.76 -0.38
C LYS A 901 17.53 11.20 0.14
N THR A 902 16.94 11.96 1.05
CA THR A 902 15.61 11.73 1.57
C THR A 902 14.58 11.93 0.46
N LYS A 903 13.68 10.96 0.31
CA LYS A 903 12.61 11.05 -0.69
C LYS A 903 11.40 11.73 -0.05
N GLU A 904 10.81 12.72 -0.70
CA GLU A 904 9.46 13.15 -0.32
C GLU A 904 8.53 11.95 -0.44
N MET A 905 8.00 11.52 0.70
CA MET A 905 7.17 10.34 0.77
C MET A 905 5.87 10.58 0.02
N SER A 906 5.72 9.96 -1.15
CA SER A 906 4.42 9.88 -1.81
C SER A 906 3.45 9.11 -0.91
N ASN A 907 2.18 9.55 -0.84
CA ASN A 907 1.10 8.91 -0.08
C ASN A 907 0.76 7.45 -0.49
N LYS A 908 1.59 6.79 -1.31
CA LYS A 908 1.33 5.49 -1.96
C LYS A 908 2.35 4.38 -1.58
N VAL A 909 2.95 4.42 -0.38
CA VAL A 909 3.87 3.35 0.06
C VAL A 909 3.08 2.12 0.50
N LYS A 910 3.24 1.00 -0.23
CA LYS A 910 2.76 -0.32 0.23
C LYS A 910 3.64 -0.82 1.38
N PHE A 911 2.98 -1.17 2.48
CA PHE A 911 3.55 -1.76 3.68
C PHE A 911 4.48 -2.94 3.34
N VAL A 912 5.68 -2.87 3.88
CA VAL A 912 6.61 -3.99 4.04
C VAL A 912 6.79 -4.12 5.56
N ASP A 913 6.93 -5.34 6.07
CA ASP A 913 6.86 -5.71 7.49
C ASP A 913 7.54 -4.72 8.46
N GLU A 914 7.15 -4.72 9.75
CA GLU A 914 7.73 -3.84 10.79
C GLU A 914 9.28 -3.85 10.83
N ILE A 915 9.88 -4.90 10.28
CA ILE A 915 11.31 -5.17 10.23
C ILE A 915 11.99 -4.65 8.95
N THR A 916 11.28 -4.39 7.83
CA THR A 916 11.90 -3.94 6.55
C THR A 916 11.25 -2.68 5.99
N GLN A 917 11.95 -1.54 6.05
CA GLN A 917 11.44 -0.27 5.53
C GLN A 917 12.44 0.40 4.58
N ILE A 918 11.95 0.87 3.43
CA ILE A 918 12.75 1.67 2.49
C ILE A 918 12.56 3.15 2.86
N LEU A 919 13.63 3.82 3.26
CA LEU A 919 13.57 5.15 3.87
C LEU A 919 14.09 6.25 2.94
N ALA A 920 15.22 6.00 2.25
CA ALA A 920 15.89 7.02 1.44
C ALA A 920 16.51 6.40 0.16
N GLU A 921 17.00 7.26 -0.74
CA GLU A 921 17.80 6.86 -1.90
C GLU A 921 19.29 7.11 -1.62
N VAL A 922 20.13 6.19 -2.09
CA VAL A 922 21.59 6.33 -2.02
C VAL A 922 22.09 6.72 -3.41
N HIS A 923 22.79 7.84 -3.50
CA HIS A 923 23.31 8.39 -4.75
C HIS A 923 24.83 8.39 -4.79
N CYS A 924 25.38 8.17 -5.98
CA CYS A 924 26.76 8.45 -6.30
C CYS A 924 27.02 9.97 -6.33
N LYS A 925 28.28 10.38 -6.26
CA LYS A 925 28.69 11.79 -6.34
C LYS A 925 28.29 12.45 -7.67
N CYS A 926 28.26 11.69 -8.78
CA CYS A 926 27.73 12.17 -10.07
C CYS A 926 26.21 12.36 -10.14
N GLY A 927 25.46 12.02 -9.07
CA GLY A 927 24.00 12.14 -9.01
C GLY A 927 23.23 10.87 -9.36
N GLN A 928 23.89 9.85 -9.93
CA GLN A 928 23.25 8.56 -10.24
C GLN A 928 22.74 7.86 -8.98
N THR A 929 21.47 7.44 -8.97
CA THR A 929 20.92 6.61 -7.88
C THR A 929 21.56 5.23 -7.91
N ILE A 930 22.24 4.82 -6.83
CA ILE A 930 22.83 3.49 -6.68
C ILE A 930 21.82 2.48 -6.13
N GLY A 931 20.94 2.93 -5.22
CA GLY A 931 19.90 2.09 -4.64
C GLY A 931 19.12 2.81 -3.55
N THR A 932 18.68 2.08 -2.53
CA THR A 932 17.85 2.63 -1.44
C THR A 932 18.38 2.23 -0.06
N VAL A 933 18.09 3.02 0.98
CA VAL A 933 18.39 2.66 2.37
C VAL A 933 17.24 1.83 2.94
N MET A 934 17.54 0.61 3.36
CA MET A 934 16.64 -0.31 4.02
C MET A 934 16.95 -0.37 5.52
N LYS A 935 15.94 -0.26 6.39
CA LYS A 935 16.07 -0.63 7.80
C LYS A 935 15.73 -2.11 7.95
N TYR A 936 16.63 -2.94 8.48
CA TYR A 936 16.45 -4.36 8.76
C TYR A 936 16.91 -4.70 10.18
N ALA A 937 16.02 -5.26 11.00
CA ALA A 937 16.33 -5.62 12.41
C ALA A 937 16.99 -4.50 13.23
N GLY A 938 16.60 -3.24 12.97
CA GLY A 938 17.17 -2.05 13.62
C GLY A 938 18.43 -1.48 12.94
N THR A 939 19.04 -2.20 12.00
CA THR A 939 20.22 -1.77 11.24
C THR A 939 19.85 -1.10 9.92
N TYR A 940 20.54 -0.02 9.56
CA TYR A 940 20.42 0.60 8.23
C TYR A 940 21.37 -0.05 7.24
N LEU A 941 20.85 -0.50 6.10
CA LEU A 941 21.57 -1.22 5.06
C LEU A 941 21.35 -0.55 3.69
N PRO A 942 22.41 -0.27 2.92
CA PRO A 942 22.30 0.25 1.57
C PRO A 942 22.05 -0.89 0.59
N THR A 943 20.88 -0.87 -0.05
CA THR A 943 20.53 -1.81 -1.12
C THR A 943 21.19 -1.38 -2.44
N LEU A 944 21.53 -2.36 -3.28
CA LEU A 944 22.20 -2.12 -4.56
C LEU A 944 21.24 -2.39 -5.73
N ASN A 945 21.07 -1.40 -6.62
CA ASN A 945 20.30 -1.56 -7.86
C ASN A 945 21.23 -1.97 -9.01
N ILE A 946 21.13 -3.23 -9.41
CA ILE A 946 21.98 -3.82 -10.46
C ILE A 946 21.96 -3.05 -11.79
N GLY A 947 20.86 -2.38 -12.14
CA GLY A 947 20.76 -1.61 -13.39
C GLY A 947 21.64 -0.35 -13.43
N ASN A 948 22.09 0.11 -12.26
CA ASN A 948 22.80 1.37 -12.06
C ASN A 948 24.29 1.17 -11.70
N ILE A 949 24.75 -0.09 -11.67
CA ILE A 949 26.12 -0.48 -11.33
C ILE A 949 26.74 -1.32 -12.45
N ILE A 950 28.07 -1.42 -12.47
CA ILE A 950 28.86 -2.26 -13.37
C ILE A 950 29.89 -3.05 -12.57
N PHE A 951 30.33 -4.18 -13.10
CA PHE A 951 31.28 -5.09 -12.46
C PHE A 951 32.59 -5.08 -13.23
N SER A 952 33.74 -4.92 -12.57
CA SER A 952 35.05 -5.18 -13.16
C SER A 952 35.68 -6.40 -12.49
N GLU A 953 35.97 -7.43 -13.27
CA GLU A 953 36.65 -8.64 -12.77
C GLU A 953 38.07 -8.29 -12.32
N ARG A 954 38.53 -8.84 -11.20
CA ARG A 954 39.88 -8.59 -10.71
C ARG A 954 40.79 -9.76 -11.09
N ILE A 955 41.78 -9.51 -11.95
CA ILE A 955 42.77 -10.51 -12.38
C ILE A 955 44.14 -10.02 -11.91
N GLU A 956 44.85 -10.84 -11.11
CA GLU A 956 46.21 -10.52 -10.58
C GLU A 956 46.34 -9.14 -9.89
N GLY A 957 45.27 -8.68 -9.22
CA GLY A 957 45.27 -7.42 -8.49
C GLY A 957 44.94 -6.17 -9.31
N GLN A 958 44.80 -6.28 -10.64
CA GLN A 958 44.33 -5.22 -11.54
C GLN A 958 42.88 -5.45 -11.97
N ASP A 959 42.14 -4.36 -12.22
CA ASP A 959 40.78 -4.45 -12.77
C ASP A 959 40.85 -4.77 -14.28
N ALA A 960 40.23 -5.87 -14.67
CA ALA A 960 40.06 -6.31 -16.04
C ALA A 960 38.80 -5.68 -16.69
N ALA A 961 38.31 -6.29 -17.77
CA ALA A 961 37.17 -5.80 -18.56
C ALA A 961 35.90 -5.56 -17.71
N GLN A 962 35.19 -4.47 -18.01
CA GLN A 962 33.92 -4.14 -17.35
C GLN A 962 32.76 -4.93 -17.98
N GLU A 963 31.99 -5.62 -17.14
CA GLU A 963 30.76 -6.31 -17.52
C GLU A 963 29.54 -5.59 -16.92
N ALA A 964 28.62 -5.18 -17.79
CA ALA A 964 27.32 -4.69 -17.38
C ALA A 964 26.35 -5.87 -17.20
N ILE A 965 26.09 -6.23 -15.94
CA ILE A 965 25.14 -7.29 -15.59
C ILE A 965 23.78 -6.66 -15.28
N ASN A 966 22.70 -7.17 -15.87
CA ASN A 966 21.37 -6.57 -15.79
C ASN A 966 20.40 -7.25 -14.81
N SER A 967 20.85 -8.30 -14.11
CA SER A 967 20.04 -9.03 -13.12
C SER A 967 20.92 -9.72 -12.09
N TRP A 968 20.51 -9.77 -10.83
CA TRP A 968 21.27 -10.43 -9.77
C TRP A 968 21.37 -11.94 -9.93
N ALA A 969 20.40 -12.58 -10.61
CA ALA A 969 20.50 -14.01 -10.96
C ALA A 969 21.76 -14.30 -11.80
N LYS A 970 21.99 -13.50 -12.85
CA LYS A 970 23.22 -13.59 -13.66
C LYS A 970 24.48 -13.22 -12.90
N ALA A 971 24.39 -12.31 -11.92
CA ALA A 971 25.52 -11.97 -11.07
C ALA A 971 25.92 -13.17 -10.18
N ASN A 972 24.92 -13.88 -9.64
CA ASN A 972 25.12 -15.12 -8.88
C ASN A 972 25.74 -16.26 -9.70
N ASP A 973 25.60 -16.24 -11.03
CA ASP A 973 26.29 -17.17 -11.94
C ASP A 973 27.78 -16.80 -12.14
N ARG A 974 28.19 -15.58 -11.75
CA ARG A 974 29.56 -15.05 -11.91
C ARG A 974 30.37 -15.07 -10.63
N PHE A 975 29.75 -14.85 -9.47
CA PHE A 975 30.36 -14.92 -8.15
C PHE A 975 29.32 -15.27 -7.09
N TRP A 976 29.77 -15.85 -5.98
CA TRP A 976 28.87 -16.26 -4.90
C TRP A 976 28.47 -15.09 -3.99
N ILE A 977 27.17 -14.96 -3.70
CA ILE A 977 26.63 -13.96 -2.77
C ILE A 977 25.96 -14.68 -1.59
N PRO A 978 26.56 -14.67 -0.39
CA PRO A 978 25.98 -15.30 0.79
C PRO A 978 24.88 -14.45 1.46
N GLU A 979 24.18 -15.04 2.42
CA GLU A 979 23.26 -14.32 3.32
C GLU A 979 24.04 -13.51 4.37
N ALA A 980 23.50 -12.36 4.78
CA ALA A 980 24.17 -11.50 5.75
C ALA A 980 24.26 -12.20 7.11
N THR A 981 25.46 -12.20 7.69
CA THR A 981 25.71 -12.74 9.02
C THR A 981 25.33 -11.74 10.10
N GLU A 982 25.06 -12.21 11.31
CA GLU A 982 24.76 -11.35 12.45
C GLU A 982 25.90 -10.36 12.75
N HIS A 983 27.16 -10.81 12.61
CA HIS A 983 28.33 -9.97 12.82
C HIS A 983 28.36 -8.77 11.85
N GLU A 984 28.09 -9.01 10.57
CA GLU A 984 28.03 -7.97 9.53
C GLU A 984 26.90 -6.96 9.81
N LEU A 985 25.73 -7.46 10.24
CA LEU A 985 24.60 -6.60 10.62
C LEU A 985 24.93 -5.72 11.84
N ARG A 986 25.68 -6.24 12.82
CA ARG A 986 26.14 -5.47 13.97
C ARG A 986 27.17 -4.41 13.58
N GLN A 987 28.09 -4.70 12.65
CA GLN A 987 29.04 -3.70 12.15
C GLN A 987 28.32 -2.56 11.43
N MET A 988 27.37 -2.88 10.56
CA MET A 988 26.58 -1.88 9.84
C MET A 988 25.70 -1.01 10.76
N LEU A 989 25.25 -1.56 11.89
CA LEU A 989 24.48 -0.80 12.89
C LEU A 989 25.29 0.36 13.48
N LEU A 990 26.58 0.12 13.70
CA LEU A 990 27.50 1.08 14.30
C LEU A 990 28.09 2.04 13.26
N SER A 991 28.27 1.58 12.02
CA SER A 991 28.99 2.32 10.98
C SER A 991 28.31 3.62 10.57
N LEU A 992 26.99 3.63 10.42
CA LEU A 992 26.27 4.84 9.98
C LEU A 992 26.43 5.98 10.99
N ASN A 993 26.44 5.65 12.29
CA ASN A 993 26.62 6.65 13.35
C ASN A 993 28.04 7.23 13.37
N ALA A 994 29.05 6.41 13.04
CA ALA A 994 30.45 6.83 13.04
C ALA A 994 30.84 7.61 11.77
N GLU A 995 30.30 7.21 10.61
CA GLU A 995 30.72 7.72 9.30
C GLU A 995 29.78 8.83 8.76
N ASN A 996 28.52 8.88 9.19
CA ASN A 996 27.52 9.85 8.70
C ASN A 996 26.40 10.10 9.73
N SER A 997 26.74 10.81 10.81
CA SER A 997 25.82 11.14 11.91
C SER A 997 24.58 11.90 11.45
N ASP A 998 24.74 12.86 10.52
CA ASP A 998 23.64 13.69 10.03
C ASP A 998 22.65 12.86 9.20
N GLY A 999 23.16 11.99 8.32
CA GLY A 999 22.34 11.06 7.56
C GLY A 999 21.58 10.06 8.43
N LYS A 1000 22.15 9.67 9.59
CA LYS A 1000 21.44 8.85 10.58
C LYS A 1000 20.27 9.61 11.21
N ILE A 1001 20.48 10.85 11.63
CA ILE A 1001 19.42 11.69 12.21
C ILE A 1001 18.29 11.86 11.20
N GLU A 1002 18.60 12.12 9.94
CA GLU A 1002 17.60 12.21 8.87
C GLU A 1002 16.80 10.91 8.69
N LEU A 1003 17.48 9.75 8.70
CA LEU A 1003 16.85 8.44 8.56
C LEU A 1003 15.99 8.07 9.78
N ASP A 1004 16.43 8.41 10.99
CA ASP A 1004 15.66 8.20 12.23
C ASP A 1004 14.39 9.05 12.21
N VAL A 1005 14.49 10.35 11.87
CA VAL A 1005 13.32 11.24 11.69
C VAL A 1005 12.37 10.71 10.62
N MET A 1006 12.89 10.17 9.52
CA MET A 1006 12.06 9.54 8.49
C MET A 1006 11.36 8.27 8.97
N CYS A 1007 12.07 7.42 9.71
CA CYS A 1007 11.50 6.22 10.32
C CYS A 1007 10.34 6.60 11.25
N ASP A 1008 10.50 7.62 12.08
CA ASP A 1008 9.46 8.09 12.99
C ASP A 1008 8.28 8.71 12.25
N LYS A 1009 8.53 9.51 11.21
CA LYS A 1009 7.48 10.03 10.30
C LYS A 1009 6.72 8.90 9.61
N MET A 1010 7.41 7.85 9.16
CA MET A 1010 6.77 6.66 8.57
C MET A 1010 5.88 5.95 9.58
N ILE A 1011 6.35 5.73 10.80
CA ILE A 1011 5.58 5.08 11.87
C ILE A 1011 4.34 5.91 12.21
N ALA A 1012 4.48 7.23 12.39
CA ALA A 1012 3.35 8.12 12.67
C ALA A 1012 2.34 8.16 11.50
N MET A 1013 2.82 8.15 10.25
CA MET A 1013 1.97 8.07 9.07
C MET A 1013 1.22 6.73 8.99
N GLN A 1014 1.88 5.61 9.35
CA GLN A 1014 1.24 4.29 9.45
C GLN A 1014 0.11 4.30 10.47
N GLU A 1015 0.34 4.85 11.67
CA GLU A 1015 -0.69 4.94 12.72
C GLU A 1015 -1.89 5.79 12.27
N ARG A 1016 -1.64 6.94 11.62
CA ARG A 1016 -2.69 7.79 11.06
C ARG A 1016 -3.48 7.09 9.94
N MET A 1017 -2.81 6.31 9.09
CA MET A 1017 -3.49 5.54 8.04
C MET A 1017 -4.33 4.41 8.63
N LEU A 1018 -3.82 3.68 9.63
CA LEU A 1018 -4.57 2.65 10.35
C LEU A 1018 -5.81 3.23 11.05
N GLU A 1019 -5.68 4.40 11.69
CA GLU A 1019 -6.81 5.07 12.31
C GLU A 1019 -7.82 5.58 11.27
N LYS A 1020 -7.36 6.06 10.10
CA LYS A 1020 -8.25 6.40 8.97
C LYS A 1020 -8.96 5.16 8.41
N GLU A 1021 -8.29 4.03 8.27
CA GLU A 1021 -8.93 2.77 7.86
C GLU A 1021 -9.95 2.29 8.89
N ARG A 1022 -9.64 2.42 10.19
CA ARG A 1022 -10.57 2.09 11.29
C ARG A 1022 -11.81 2.97 11.21
N LYS A 1023 -11.64 4.29 11.10
CA LYS A 1023 -12.73 5.26 10.92
C LYS A 1023 -13.52 5.02 9.64
N LYS A 1024 -12.87 4.75 8.50
CA LYS A 1024 -13.55 4.41 7.24
C LYS A 1024 -14.35 3.11 7.33
N LYS A 1025 -13.84 2.10 8.03
CA LYS A 1025 -14.58 0.85 8.29
C LYS A 1025 -15.79 1.12 9.18
N GLU A 1026 -15.66 1.99 10.18
CA GLU A 1026 -16.78 2.45 11.02
C GLU A 1026 -17.81 3.28 10.23
N GLU A 1027 -17.35 4.17 9.33
CA GLU A 1027 -18.18 5.03 8.49
C GLU A 1027 -18.91 4.25 7.40
N MET A 1028 -18.23 3.32 6.71
CA MET A 1028 -18.87 2.39 5.78
C MET A 1028 -19.89 1.48 6.48
N ARG A 1029 -19.67 1.14 7.77
CA ARG A 1029 -20.68 0.43 8.58
C ARG A 1029 -21.88 1.30 8.91
N ARG A 1030 -21.68 2.61 9.14
CA ARG A 1030 -22.79 3.57 9.29
C ARG A 1030 -23.57 3.71 8.00
N ILE A 1031 -22.91 4.00 6.88
CA ILE A 1031 -23.57 4.15 5.56
C ILE A 1031 -24.33 2.88 5.18
N LYS A 1032 -23.78 1.68 5.41
CA LYS A 1032 -24.50 0.42 5.16
C LYS A 1032 -25.69 0.17 6.09
N ARG A 1033 -25.74 0.78 7.28
CA ARG A 1033 -26.92 0.74 8.15
C ARG A 1033 -27.96 1.74 7.67
N ASP A 1034 -27.52 2.94 7.31
CA ASP A 1034 -28.40 4.03 6.87
C ASP A 1034 -29.05 3.72 5.50
N ASP A 1035 -28.33 3.08 4.57
CA ASP A 1035 -28.86 2.58 3.28
C ASP A 1035 -29.83 1.39 3.45
N TRP A 1036 -29.91 0.77 4.63
CA TRP A 1036 -30.85 -0.33 4.88
C TRP A 1036 -32.17 0.15 5.49
N ASP A 1037 -32.16 1.33 6.11
CA ASP A 1037 -33.34 1.99 6.67
C ASP A 1037 -34.08 2.90 5.65
N THR A 1038 -33.56 3.04 4.43
CA THR A 1038 -34.21 3.72 3.27
C THR A 1038 -34.51 2.75 2.15
#